data_AF-W9QY72-F1
#
_entry.id   AF-W9QY72-F1
#
_cell.length_a   1.000
_cell.length_b   1.000
_cell.length_c   1.000
_cell.angle_alpha   90.00
_cell.angle_beta   90.00
_cell.angle_gamma   90.00
#
_symmetry.space_group_name_H-M   'P 1'
#
loop_
_entity.id
_entity.type
_entity.pdbx_description
1 polymer ?
#
loop_
_entity_poly.entity_id
_entity_poly.type
_entity_poly.pdbx_seq_one_letter_code
_entity_poly.pdbx_strand_id
1 'polypeptide(L)'
;MGSSPIVAPDGESGGGGGGSGGVGGGGSCCHVSMKCWCRWRCHHRLQRCLLSSGFVFSVACLALFGSLATLYARFAFAPGVRTTTGLSSFGRHDDNEGSWSVGVFFGDSPFSLKPIEAENVWNDESAAWPVANPVMTCASVSEAGFPSNFVADPFLYVQGDAFYLFYETKNSITMQGDIGVVKSTDGGATWQQLGIALDEEWHLSYPYVFEDLGQIYMMPESSKKGELRLYQAVKFPLQWRLKKVIMKKPLVDSFIIKYNNIYWLFGSDHSGFGTKKNGQLEIWYSSSILGPWKPHRKNPIYNTDKSFGARNGGRPFFYDGHLYRIGQDCGETYGRQVRVFRVEVLTKYEYKEVEVPLGLAEPTKGWNAWNGARYHQLDVQKLSNGKWIAVMDGDRVPSGNSVRRFILGCTSVAVAFLLVALLGLLLGAVKCIIPLNWCTNNSGKRSDAFLSWERSYLFSSKVRRFCSRLNRAGSYLRGRIRPNSCAGRLVLAIIFVVGVVAMCTGVKFIYGGSGAEEAYPLKGHYSEFTLLTMTYEARLWNLKLYVKHYSRCSSVREIVVVWNKGTPPRVSDFDSTVPIRIRIEEENSLNNRFKEDSLIKTRAVLELDDDIMMTCDDLERGFKLWRQHPDRIVGFYPRLSHGSQLKYRGEHFARRHKGYNMILTGAAFIDSKTAFQRYWSEEARQGREVVDKYFNCEDVLMNFLYANASSSRRVDYVRPTWTIDTSKLSGAAISRNTQVHFQKRTDCLMKFSKMYGSLAAHKWKFNDRKDGWDV
;
A
#
# COMPACT_ATOMS: atom_id res chain seq x y z
N MET A 1 50.40 -28.08 -26.07
CA MET A 1 49.80 -28.53 -27.33
C MET A 1 48.99 -27.34 -27.85
N GLY A 2 49.57 -26.36 -28.54
CA GLY A 2 49.94 -26.39 -29.98
C GLY A 2 48.65 -26.41 -30.81
N SER A 3 48.25 -25.43 -31.64
CA SER A 3 49.00 -24.36 -32.32
C SER A 3 48.01 -23.34 -32.94
N SER A 4 48.43 -22.07 -33.04
CA SER A 4 47.84 -21.02 -33.92
C SER A 4 48.22 -21.25 -35.41
N PRO A 5 47.92 -20.35 -36.39
CA PRO A 5 48.49 -18.98 -36.51
C PRO A 5 47.44 -17.87 -36.82
N ILE A 6 47.53 -16.59 -36.36
CA ILE A 6 48.42 -15.44 -36.73
C ILE A 6 48.17 -15.02 -38.22
N VAL A 7 47.94 -13.77 -38.65
CA VAL A 7 48.80 -12.56 -38.63
C VAL A 7 48.03 -11.31 -39.16
N ALA A 8 48.21 -10.15 -38.51
CA ALA A 8 47.88 -8.78 -38.98
C ALA A 8 49.05 -8.20 -39.83
N PRO A 9 49.00 -7.00 -40.46
CA PRO A 9 49.34 -5.79 -39.69
C PRO A 9 48.82 -4.44 -40.26
N ASP A 10 49.26 -3.41 -39.55
CA ASP A 10 49.08 -1.95 -39.59
C ASP A 10 49.45 -1.19 -40.89
N GLY A 11 49.12 0.11 -40.90
CA GLY A 11 50.10 1.13 -41.32
C GLY A 11 49.64 2.26 -42.25
N GLU A 12 49.32 3.41 -41.66
CA GLU A 12 49.73 4.80 -42.00
C GLU A 12 49.66 5.45 -43.40
N SER A 13 49.49 6.78 -43.33
CA SER A 13 49.79 7.86 -44.30
C SER A 13 48.81 8.06 -45.46
N GLY A 14 48.43 9.27 -45.90
CA GLY A 14 48.95 10.60 -45.61
C GLY A 14 49.22 11.36 -46.92
N GLY A 15 48.20 12.05 -47.44
CA GLY A 15 48.36 13.28 -48.24
C GLY A 15 48.70 13.20 -49.75
N GLY A 16 48.01 14.04 -50.54
CA GLY A 16 48.63 14.73 -51.68
C GLY A 16 47.94 14.63 -53.04
N GLY A 17 47.40 15.78 -53.51
CA GLY A 17 47.28 16.21 -54.92
C GLY A 17 46.31 15.43 -55.82
N GLY A 18 45.52 16.02 -56.73
CA GLY A 18 45.59 17.32 -57.40
C GLY A 18 45.34 17.10 -58.90
N GLY A 19 44.43 17.89 -59.49
CA GLY A 19 44.30 18.14 -60.95
C GLY A 19 43.69 17.00 -61.78
N SER A 20 42.48 17.12 -62.32
CA SER A 20 42.03 17.94 -63.47
C SER A 20 42.41 17.38 -64.86
N GLY A 21 41.38 17.16 -65.69
CA GLY A 21 41.45 17.36 -67.14
C GLY A 21 41.44 16.09 -67.99
N GLY A 22 40.46 16.00 -68.89
CA GLY A 22 40.46 14.98 -69.95
C GLY A 22 39.11 14.82 -70.63
N VAL A 23 38.83 15.68 -71.60
CA VAL A 23 37.69 15.64 -72.51
C VAL A 23 37.97 14.67 -73.67
N GLY A 24 36.93 13.96 -74.13
CA GLY A 24 36.87 13.22 -75.40
C GLY A 24 35.84 12.10 -75.27
N GLY A 25 34.66 12.12 -75.89
CA GLY A 25 34.41 12.36 -77.31
C GLY A 25 34.10 11.00 -77.94
N GLY A 26 32.87 10.78 -78.40
CA GLY A 26 32.53 9.58 -79.19
C GLY A 26 31.14 9.03 -78.87
N GLY A 27 30.23 9.15 -79.84
CA GLY A 27 28.85 8.72 -79.68
C GLY A 27 28.65 7.20 -79.77
N SER A 28 27.45 6.78 -79.38
CA SER A 28 26.57 5.91 -80.17
C SER A 28 25.83 4.86 -79.32
N CYS A 29 24.51 4.93 -79.46
CA CYS A 29 23.52 3.83 -79.44
C CYS A 29 23.31 2.99 -78.17
N CYS A 30 22.09 3.17 -77.66
CA CYS A 30 21.39 2.40 -76.65
C CYS A 30 21.21 0.90 -77.02
N HIS A 31 21.39 0.02 -76.04
CA HIS A 31 20.32 -0.93 -75.68
C HIS A 31 20.43 -1.38 -74.22
N VAL A 32 19.28 -1.36 -73.53
CA VAL A 32 19.12 -1.39 -72.07
C VAL A 32 18.91 -2.82 -71.56
N SER A 33 19.56 -3.17 -70.44
CA SER A 33 19.30 -4.38 -69.64
C SER A 33 18.77 -3.99 -68.25
N MET A 34 17.54 -4.42 -67.96
CA MET A 34 16.82 -4.27 -66.70
C MET A 34 17.33 -5.26 -65.65
N LYS A 35 17.99 -4.81 -64.58
CA LYS A 35 18.10 -5.61 -63.33
C LYS A 35 18.39 -4.86 -62.02
N CYS A 36 18.20 -3.53 -61.94
CA CYS A 36 18.52 -2.74 -60.73
C CYS A 36 17.33 -2.04 -60.03
N TRP A 37 16.08 -2.26 -60.44
CA TRP A 37 14.94 -1.45 -59.95
C TRP A 37 14.12 -2.02 -58.77
N CYS A 38 14.27 -3.30 -58.40
CA CYS A 38 13.44 -3.90 -57.34
C CYS A 38 13.94 -3.65 -55.91
N ARG A 39 15.26 -3.53 -55.68
CA ARG A 39 15.82 -3.28 -54.33
C ARG A 39 15.61 -1.84 -53.85
N TRP A 40 15.69 -0.86 -54.76
CA TRP A 40 15.51 0.56 -54.45
C TRP A 40 14.04 0.94 -54.19
N ARG A 41 13.07 0.24 -54.79
CA ARG A 41 11.63 0.52 -54.59
C ARG A 41 11.11 0.13 -53.20
N CYS A 42 11.66 -0.92 -52.59
CA CYS A 42 11.30 -1.31 -51.23
C CYS A 42 11.88 -0.33 -50.19
N HIS A 43 13.14 0.08 -50.38
CA HIS A 43 13.79 1.05 -49.49
C HIS A 43 13.12 2.44 -49.54
N HIS A 44 12.74 2.92 -50.74
CA HIS A 44 12.02 4.19 -50.90
C HIS A 44 10.57 4.16 -50.38
N ARG A 45 9.89 3.01 -50.41
CA ARG A 45 8.52 2.89 -49.85
C ARG A 45 8.53 2.86 -48.33
N LEU A 46 9.51 2.19 -47.71
CA LEU A 46 9.69 2.24 -46.26
C LEU A 46 10.05 3.67 -45.81
N GLN A 47 10.98 4.34 -46.50
CA GLN A 47 11.33 5.75 -46.25
C GLN A 47 10.15 6.71 -46.41
N ARG A 48 9.29 6.55 -47.43
CA ARG A 48 8.10 7.40 -47.61
C ARG A 48 7.00 7.14 -46.56
N CYS A 49 6.91 5.93 -46.01
CA CYS A 49 5.97 5.62 -44.93
C CYS A 49 6.47 6.23 -43.59
N LEU A 50 7.78 6.10 -43.32
CA LEU A 50 8.48 6.66 -42.16
C LEU A 50 8.54 8.20 -42.15
N LEU A 51 8.32 8.86 -43.29
CA LEU A 51 8.30 10.33 -43.44
C LEU A 51 6.89 10.90 -43.67
N SER A 52 5.83 10.10 -43.54
CA SER A 52 4.47 10.62 -43.68
C SER A 52 4.11 11.55 -42.52
N SER A 53 3.40 12.65 -42.79
CA SER A 53 3.01 13.64 -41.78
C SER A 53 2.26 13.01 -40.60
N GLY A 54 1.46 11.97 -40.87
CA GLY A 54 0.74 11.24 -39.84
C GLY A 54 1.65 10.36 -38.98
N PHE A 55 2.64 9.70 -39.59
CA PHE A 55 3.60 8.88 -38.85
C PHE A 55 4.49 9.77 -37.96
N VAL A 56 5.04 10.84 -38.51
CA VAL A 56 5.87 11.80 -37.75
C VAL A 56 5.07 12.44 -36.61
N PHE A 57 3.81 12.85 -36.86
CA PHE A 57 2.92 13.35 -35.82
C PHE A 57 2.66 12.32 -34.73
N SER A 58 2.39 11.07 -35.10
CA SER A 58 2.10 10.00 -34.13
C SER A 58 3.32 9.67 -33.27
N VAL A 59 4.52 9.59 -33.87
CA VAL A 59 5.77 9.38 -33.15
C VAL A 59 6.11 10.55 -32.24
N ALA A 60 5.93 11.80 -32.70
CA ALA A 60 6.15 12.99 -31.89
C ALA A 60 5.17 13.07 -30.70
N CYS A 61 3.89 12.78 -30.91
CA CYS A 61 2.90 12.72 -29.83
C CYS A 61 3.20 11.58 -28.86
N LEU A 62 3.60 10.40 -29.34
CA LEU A 62 4.04 9.30 -28.49
C LEU A 62 5.23 9.69 -27.61
N ALA A 63 6.25 10.34 -28.19
CA ALA A 63 7.41 10.81 -27.44
C ALA A 63 7.04 11.90 -26.41
N LEU A 64 6.16 12.83 -26.78
CA LEU A 64 5.70 13.90 -25.89
C LEU A 64 4.85 13.34 -24.74
N PHE A 65 3.83 12.55 -25.03
CA PHE A 65 2.98 11.95 -24.00
C PHE A 65 3.76 10.95 -23.15
N GLY A 66 4.67 10.18 -23.75
CA GLY A 66 5.57 9.27 -23.04
C GLY A 66 6.54 10.00 -22.12
N SER A 67 7.10 11.14 -22.53
CA SER A 67 7.98 11.94 -21.67
C SER A 67 7.21 12.63 -20.54
N LEU A 68 6.02 13.16 -20.81
CA LEU A 68 5.11 13.71 -19.78
C LEU A 68 4.66 12.62 -18.79
N ALA A 69 4.33 11.43 -19.28
CA ALA A 69 3.99 10.27 -18.47
C ALA A 69 5.17 9.82 -17.59
N THR A 70 6.39 9.82 -18.13
CA THR A 70 7.61 9.50 -17.39
C THR A 70 7.92 10.56 -16.34
N LEU A 71 7.74 11.83 -16.68
CA LEU A 71 7.90 12.94 -15.74
C LEU A 71 6.87 12.85 -14.61
N TYR A 72 5.60 12.61 -14.95
CA TYR A 72 4.55 12.33 -13.98
C TYR A 72 4.92 11.15 -13.09
N ALA A 73 5.36 10.02 -13.67
CA ALA A 73 5.76 8.85 -12.91
C ALA A 73 6.90 9.17 -11.93
N ARG A 74 7.91 9.97 -12.34
CA ARG A 74 9.01 10.38 -11.45
C ARG A 74 8.58 11.26 -10.27
N PHE A 75 7.52 12.06 -10.44
CA PHE A 75 7.00 12.93 -9.38
C PHE A 75 5.93 12.24 -8.53
N ALA A 76 5.07 11.44 -9.14
CA ALA A 76 3.98 10.71 -8.49
C ALA A 76 4.46 9.44 -7.79
N PHE A 77 5.53 8.84 -8.28
CA PHE A 77 6.18 7.67 -7.67
C PHE A 77 7.62 8.07 -7.37
N ALA A 78 7.95 8.20 -6.08
CA ALA A 78 9.30 8.59 -5.67
C ALA A 78 10.36 7.68 -6.33
N PRO A 79 11.45 8.25 -6.89
CA PRO A 79 12.49 7.46 -7.52
C PRO A 79 13.24 6.66 -6.45
N GLY A 80 13.07 5.34 -6.46
CA GLY A 80 13.99 4.40 -5.79
C GLY A 80 13.84 4.23 -4.28
N VAL A 81 12.63 3.90 -3.78
CA VAL A 81 12.47 3.14 -2.51
C VAL A 81 11.35 2.08 -2.61
N ARG A 82 10.49 2.13 -3.65
CA ARG A 82 9.63 1.01 -4.07
C ARG A 82 10.30 0.12 -5.12
N THR A 83 11.61 0.19 -5.30
CA THR A 83 12.33 -1.02 -5.67
C THR A 83 12.29 -1.92 -4.44
N THR A 84 11.70 -3.09 -4.63
CA THR A 84 11.92 -4.36 -3.93
C THR A 84 13.40 -4.65 -3.68
N THR A 85 14.08 -3.74 -2.98
CA THR A 85 15.48 -3.81 -2.56
C THR A 85 15.46 -4.31 -1.13
N GLY A 86 15.24 -5.62 -1.00
CA GLY A 86 15.33 -6.31 0.28
C GLY A 86 14.38 -7.49 0.45
N LEU A 87 13.33 -7.65 -0.36
CA LEU A 87 12.65 -8.95 -0.40
C LEU A 87 13.50 -9.89 -1.24
N SER A 88 13.88 -10.99 -0.60
CA SER A 88 14.49 -12.16 -1.23
C SER A 88 13.72 -12.56 -2.51
N SER A 89 14.33 -13.41 -3.33
CA SER A 89 13.70 -14.12 -4.46
C SER A 89 12.36 -14.82 -4.12
N PHE A 90 11.94 -14.80 -2.86
CA PHE A 90 10.74 -15.41 -2.28
C PHE A 90 9.61 -14.40 -1.97
N GLY A 91 9.79 -13.11 -2.28
CA GLY A 91 8.88 -12.03 -1.87
C GLY A 91 7.55 -11.90 -2.62
N ARG A 92 6.62 -11.19 -1.96
CA ARG A 92 5.23 -10.90 -2.38
C ARG A 92 5.11 -10.49 -3.85
N HIS A 93 4.35 -11.26 -4.63
CA HIS A 93 3.86 -10.85 -5.94
C HIS A 93 2.46 -10.21 -5.82
N ASP A 94 2.24 -9.09 -6.49
CA ASP A 94 0.89 -8.50 -6.62
C ASP A 94 -0.02 -9.51 -7.35
N ASP A 95 -0.98 -10.08 -6.63
CA ASP A 95 -1.98 -10.98 -7.21
C ASP A 95 -3.41 -10.39 -7.13
N ASN A 96 -4.41 -11.14 -7.61
CA ASN A 96 -5.81 -10.70 -7.58
C ASN A 96 -6.54 -11.10 -6.29
N GLU A 97 -5.92 -11.89 -5.44
CA GLU A 97 -6.56 -12.50 -4.27
C GLU A 97 -6.50 -11.60 -3.06
N GLY A 98 -5.46 -10.78 -2.91
CA GLY A 98 -5.37 -9.75 -1.88
C GLY A 98 -4.04 -9.66 -1.15
N SER A 99 -3.94 -8.72 -0.22
CA SER A 99 -2.81 -8.59 0.71
C SER A 99 -3.21 -9.02 2.12
N TRP A 100 -3.81 -10.21 2.24
CA TRP A 100 -4.32 -10.72 3.52
C TRP A 100 -3.24 -10.75 4.60
N SER A 101 -3.63 -10.31 5.78
CA SER A 101 -2.83 -10.20 6.99
C SER A 101 -3.68 -10.57 8.19
N VAL A 102 -3.06 -10.88 9.34
CA VAL A 102 -3.78 -11.31 10.54
C VAL A 102 -3.58 -10.30 11.67
N GLY A 103 -4.68 -9.98 12.36
CA GLY A 103 -4.70 -9.18 13.57
C GLY A 103 -5.22 -9.94 14.78
N VAL A 104 -4.88 -9.44 15.97
CA VAL A 104 -5.27 -9.98 17.28
C VAL A 104 -6.15 -8.96 18.01
N PHE A 105 -7.15 -9.49 18.71
CA PHE A 105 -8.11 -8.73 19.50
C PHE A 105 -8.31 -9.39 20.86
N PHE A 106 -8.68 -8.60 21.86
CA PHE A 106 -9.00 -9.04 23.21
C PHE A 106 -10.24 -8.36 23.74
N GLY A 107 -10.95 -9.01 24.66
CA GLY A 107 -12.08 -8.40 25.34
C GLY A 107 -12.51 -9.17 26.57
N ASP A 108 -13.44 -8.60 27.31
CA ASP A 108 -14.08 -9.29 28.44
C ASP A 108 -15.17 -10.27 27.96
N SER A 109 -15.63 -10.12 26.70
CA SER A 109 -16.57 -10.99 26.02
C SER A 109 -16.24 -11.08 24.52
N PRO A 110 -16.78 -12.05 23.78
CA PRO A 110 -16.59 -12.14 22.33
C PRO A 110 -17.26 -10.98 21.57
N PHE A 111 -18.07 -10.16 22.25
CA PHE A 111 -18.77 -9.00 21.68
C PHE A 111 -18.19 -7.64 22.14
N SER A 112 -17.14 -7.65 22.96
CA SER A 112 -16.43 -6.44 23.43
C SER A 112 -14.96 -6.41 23.01
N LEU A 113 -14.66 -7.11 21.92
CA LEU A 113 -13.30 -7.25 21.36
C LEU A 113 -12.75 -5.88 20.93
N LYS A 114 -11.52 -5.60 21.36
CA LYS A 114 -10.70 -4.44 21.01
C LYS A 114 -9.37 -4.92 20.43
N PRO A 115 -8.78 -4.17 19.49
CA PRO A 115 -7.53 -4.59 18.86
C PRO A 115 -6.36 -4.54 19.86
N ILE A 116 -5.29 -5.29 19.58
CA ILE A 116 -4.13 -5.44 20.48
C ILE A 116 -3.50 -4.11 20.93
N GLU A 117 -3.50 -3.10 20.06
CA GLU A 117 -3.02 -1.75 20.39
C GLU A 117 -3.81 -1.06 21.52
N ALA A 118 -4.99 -1.57 21.89
CA ALA A 118 -5.77 -1.07 23.02
C ALA A 118 -5.40 -1.71 24.38
N GLU A 119 -4.82 -2.91 24.40
CA GLU A 119 -4.58 -3.69 25.63
C GLU A 119 -3.17 -3.52 26.23
N ASN A 120 -2.26 -2.78 25.57
CA ASN A 120 -0.87 -2.60 26.02
C ASN A 120 -0.12 -3.92 26.30
N VAL A 121 -0.37 -4.96 25.50
CA VAL A 121 0.39 -6.23 25.57
C VAL A 121 1.79 -5.98 24.99
N TRP A 122 2.81 -5.76 25.84
CA TRP A 122 4.16 -5.35 25.40
C TRP A 122 5.27 -5.91 26.30
N ASN A 123 6.52 -5.91 25.78
CA ASN A 123 7.72 -6.46 26.42
C ASN A 123 8.93 -5.48 26.49
N ASP A 124 8.88 -4.16 26.41
CA ASP A 124 10.04 -3.21 26.43
C ASP A 124 11.27 -3.41 25.49
N GLU A 125 11.55 -4.62 24.97
CA GLU A 125 12.65 -5.01 24.07
C GLU A 125 12.34 -5.12 22.56
N SER A 126 11.07 -5.36 22.15
CA SER A 126 10.62 -5.27 20.75
C SER A 126 10.82 -3.89 20.09
N ALA A 127 10.61 -3.81 18.78
CA ALA A 127 10.74 -2.57 18.02
C ALA A 127 9.39 -1.91 17.68
N ALA A 128 8.28 -2.40 18.24
CA ALA A 128 6.90 -2.00 17.92
C ALA A 128 6.13 -1.60 19.17
N TRP A 129 6.12 -0.30 19.49
CA TRP A 129 5.56 0.20 20.74
C TRP A 129 4.61 1.39 20.54
N PRO A 130 3.31 1.22 20.83
CA PRO A 130 2.63 -0.04 21.12
C PRO A 130 2.62 -0.98 19.92
N VAL A 131 2.51 -2.30 20.15
CA VAL A 131 2.23 -3.25 19.06
C VAL A 131 0.87 -2.91 18.47
N ALA A 132 0.79 -2.89 17.13
CA ALA A 132 -0.44 -2.62 16.42
C ALA A 132 -0.71 -3.70 15.37
N ASN A 133 -1.99 -3.94 15.11
CA ASN A 133 -2.39 -4.80 14.00
C ASN A 133 -1.96 -4.21 12.63
N PRO A 134 -1.67 -5.07 11.63
CA PRO A 134 -1.67 -6.53 11.71
C PRO A 134 -0.41 -7.06 12.40
N VAL A 135 -0.55 -8.14 13.18
CA VAL A 135 0.58 -8.80 13.88
C VAL A 135 1.33 -9.77 12.97
N MET A 136 0.72 -10.21 11.87
CA MET A 136 1.33 -11.13 10.92
C MET A 136 1.01 -10.75 9.47
N THR A 137 2.01 -10.85 8.60
CA THR A 137 1.86 -10.60 7.16
C THR A 137 2.67 -11.64 6.37
N CYS A 138 2.45 -11.77 5.07
CA CYS A 138 3.31 -12.60 4.23
C CYS A 138 4.79 -12.17 4.21
N ALA A 139 5.08 -10.91 4.53
CA ALA A 139 6.45 -10.42 4.62
C ALA A 139 7.19 -11.08 5.80
N SER A 140 6.55 -11.18 6.97
CA SER A 140 7.15 -11.84 8.13
C SER A 140 7.38 -13.34 7.90
N VAL A 141 6.48 -13.99 7.14
CA VAL A 141 6.62 -15.40 6.75
C VAL A 141 7.78 -15.58 5.75
N SER A 142 7.89 -14.69 4.76
CA SER A 142 8.96 -14.70 3.75
C SER A 142 10.34 -14.39 4.35
N GLU A 143 10.42 -13.46 5.30
CA GLU A 143 11.64 -13.15 6.06
C GLU A 143 12.12 -14.36 6.89
N ALA A 144 11.20 -15.20 7.35
CA ALA A 144 11.52 -16.45 8.04
C ALA A 144 11.92 -17.60 7.10
N GLY A 145 12.00 -17.36 5.79
CA GLY A 145 12.44 -18.34 4.79
C GLY A 145 11.32 -19.15 4.12
N PHE A 146 10.05 -18.80 4.36
CA PHE A 146 8.89 -19.47 3.77
C PHE A 146 8.25 -18.57 2.71
N PRO A 147 8.32 -18.90 1.41
CA PRO A 147 7.80 -18.04 0.34
C PRO A 147 6.30 -17.82 0.51
N SER A 148 5.84 -16.57 0.55
CA SER A 148 4.42 -16.26 0.83
C SER A 148 3.94 -15.00 0.11
N ASN A 149 2.76 -15.09 -0.51
CA ASN A 149 2.03 -13.96 -1.10
C ASN A 149 1.04 -13.32 -0.13
N PHE A 150 0.35 -14.12 0.69
CA PHE A 150 -0.57 -13.64 1.72
C PHE A 150 -0.66 -14.62 2.89
N VAL A 151 -1.26 -14.17 3.99
CA VAL A 151 -1.64 -15.01 5.13
C VAL A 151 -3.12 -14.80 5.48
N ALA A 152 -3.92 -15.87 5.51
CA ALA A 152 -5.37 -15.81 5.70
C ALA A 152 -5.88 -16.98 6.55
N ASP A 153 -7.19 -17.02 6.82
CA ASP A 153 -7.85 -18.09 7.56
C ASP A 153 -7.20 -18.45 8.92
N PRO A 154 -6.95 -17.48 9.82
CA PRO A 154 -6.34 -17.74 11.12
C PRO A 154 -7.21 -18.63 12.01
N PHE A 155 -6.62 -19.70 12.53
CA PHE A 155 -7.16 -20.55 13.60
C PHE A 155 -6.18 -20.63 14.76
N LEU A 156 -6.64 -20.20 15.92
CA LEU A 156 -5.86 -20.21 17.15
C LEU A 156 -5.99 -21.59 17.84
N TYR A 157 -4.93 -22.02 18.49
CA TYR A 157 -4.92 -23.12 19.45
C TYR A 157 -4.14 -22.68 20.68
N VAL A 158 -4.83 -22.55 21.82
CA VAL A 158 -4.26 -22.07 23.08
C VAL A 158 -3.83 -23.27 23.93
N GLN A 159 -2.55 -23.32 24.31
CA GLN A 159 -2.00 -24.37 25.16
C GLN A 159 -1.19 -23.74 26.30
N GLY A 160 -1.81 -23.66 27.48
CA GLY A 160 -1.25 -22.88 28.60
C GLY A 160 -1.14 -21.41 28.21
N ASP A 161 0.04 -20.81 28.39
CA ASP A 161 0.34 -19.43 28.01
C ASP A 161 0.85 -19.29 26.56
N ALA A 162 1.01 -20.42 25.84
CA ALA A 162 1.46 -20.42 24.46
C ALA A 162 0.27 -20.39 23.50
N PHE A 163 0.36 -19.51 22.51
CA PHE A 163 -0.60 -19.41 21.42
C PHE A 163 0.02 -19.98 20.15
N TYR A 164 -0.65 -20.95 19.54
CA TYR A 164 -0.31 -21.46 18.21
C TYR A 164 -1.36 -20.94 17.23
N LEU A 165 -0.93 -20.31 16.15
CA LEU A 165 -1.80 -19.80 15.11
C LEU A 165 -1.52 -20.57 13.83
N PHE A 166 -2.51 -21.33 13.37
CA PHE A 166 -2.51 -22.00 12.08
C PHE A 166 -3.20 -21.09 11.07
N TYR A 167 -2.68 -21.04 9.85
CA TYR A 167 -3.17 -20.13 8.83
C TYR A 167 -2.88 -20.66 7.43
N GLU A 168 -3.66 -20.22 6.46
CA GLU A 168 -3.35 -20.40 5.05
C GLU A 168 -2.20 -19.46 4.67
N THR A 169 -1.16 -20.02 4.04
CA THR A 169 -0.13 -19.24 3.34
C THR A 169 -0.09 -19.65 1.89
N LYS A 170 -0.23 -18.68 0.99
CA LYS A 170 -0.07 -18.94 -0.43
C LYS A 170 1.39 -18.83 -0.83
N ASN A 171 1.98 -19.95 -1.22
CA ASN A 171 3.36 -20.02 -1.67
C ASN A 171 3.56 -19.15 -2.93
N SER A 172 4.51 -18.21 -2.88
CA SER A 172 4.76 -17.25 -3.96
C SER A 172 5.36 -17.87 -5.22
N ILE A 173 5.91 -19.08 -5.12
CA ILE A 173 6.52 -19.82 -6.24
C ILE A 173 5.50 -20.77 -6.88
N THR A 174 4.86 -21.63 -6.08
CA THR A 174 3.92 -22.64 -6.59
C THR A 174 2.51 -22.08 -6.81
N MET A 175 2.21 -20.91 -6.23
CA MET A 175 0.89 -20.27 -6.21
C MET A 175 -0.21 -21.14 -5.56
N GLN A 176 0.20 -22.07 -4.69
CA GLN A 176 -0.66 -22.96 -3.92
C GLN A 176 -0.78 -22.50 -2.47
N GLY A 177 -1.95 -22.69 -1.85
CA GLY A 177 -2.15 -22.53 -0.41
C GLY A 177 -1.67 -23.76 0.37
N ASP A 178 -0.81 -23.52 1.36
CA ASP A 178 -0.32 -24.50 2.33
C ASP A 178 -0.70 -24.04 3.74
N ILE A 179 -0.64 -24.93 4.74
CA ILE A 179 -0.97 -24.57 6.13
C ILE A 179 0.31 -24.24 6.91
N GLY A 180 0.49 -22.97 7.23
CA GLY A 180 1.58 -22.49 8.10
C GLY A 180 1.20 -22.54 9.58
N VAL A 181 2.20 -22.51 10.46
CA VAL A 181 2.01 -22.33 11.90
C VAL A 181 3.05 -21.40 12.51
N VAL A 182 2.56 -20.47 13.34
CA VAL A 182 3.39 -19.57 14.16
C VAL A 182 3.05 -19.73 15.64
N LYS A 183 3.96 -19.32 16.51
CA LYS A 183 3.83 -19.39 17.96
C LYS A 183 4.06 -18.03 18.62
N SER A 184 3.21 -17.67 19.58
CA SER A 184 3.42 -16.55 20.49
C SER A 184 3.47 -17.03 21.94
N THR A 185 4.29 -16.37 22.75
CA THR A 185 4.44 -16.61 24.20
C THR A 185 4.32 -15.32 25.01
N ASP A 186 3.90 -14.23 24.39
CA ASP A 186 3.83 -12.88 24.95
C ASP A 186 2.45 -12.26 24.76
N GLY A 187 1.41 -13.09 24.83
CA GLY A 187 0.04 -12.64 24.68
C GLY A 187 -0.30 -12.19 23.26
N GLY A 188 0.34 -12.73 22.23
CA GLY A 188 0.04 -12.42 20.83
C GLY A 188 0.71 -11.15 20.29
N ALA A 189 1.63 -10.55 21.06
CA ALA A 189 2.36 -9.36 20.65
C ALA A 189 3.45 -9.66 19.60
N THR A 190 4.15 -10.80 19.75
CA THR A 190 5.12 -11.29 18.77
C THR A 190 4.85 -12.74 18.38
N TRP A 191 5.21 -13.09 17.15
CA TRP A 191 4.92 -14.39 16.54
C TRP A 191 6.17 -14.96 15.88
N GLN A 192 6.59 -16.13 16.34
CA GLN A 192 7.69 -16.89 15.78
C GLN A 192 7.15 -17.88 14.74
N GLN A 193 7.68 -17.79 13.51
CA GLN A 193 7.43 -18.80 12.47
C GLN A 193 8.01 -20.15 12.88
N LEU A 194 7.17 -21.20 12.94
CA LEU A 194 7.64 -22.57 13.25
C LEU A 194 7.82 -23.43 12.00
N GLY A 195 6.98 -23.24 10.98
CA GLY A 195 7.10 -23.96 9.71
C GLY A 195 5.76 -24.16 8.99
N ILE A 196 5.77 -25.04 7.98
CA ILE A 196 4.57 -25.53 7.31
C ILE A 196 4.08 -26.77 8.06
N ALA A 197 2.87 -26.69 8.61
CA ALA A 197 2.22 -27.76 9.35
C ALA A 197 1.63 -28.82 8.43
N LEU A 198 1.11 -28.42 7.27
CA LEU A 198 0.55 -29.34 6.28
C LEU A 198 0.79 -28.80 4.86
N ASP A 199 1.36 -29.67 4.03
CA ASP A 199 1.63 -29.45 2.62
C ASP A 199 1.14 -30.70 1.87
N GLU A 200 0.36 -30.49 0.80
CA GLU A 200 -0.27 -31.53 -0.02
C GLU A 200 -0.15 -31.12 -1.50
N GLU A 201 -0.43 -32.01 -2.44
CA GLU A 201 -0.35 -31.71 -3.89
C GLU A 201 -1.46 -30.75 -4.40
N TRP A 202 -2.31 -30.24 -3.51
CA TRP A 202 -3.42 -29.36 -3.84
C TRP A 202 -3.54 -28.22 -2.82
N HIS A 203 -4.29 -27.19 -3.21
CA HIS A 203 -4.55 -26.01 -2.38
C HIS A 203 -5.28 -26.37 -1.09
N LEU A 204 -4.72 -25.95 0.03
CA LEU A 204 -5.29 -26.04 1.37
C LEU A 204 -5.59 -24.62 1.90
N SER A 205 -6.70 -24.50 2.63
CA SER A 205 -7.08 -23.30 3.37
C SER A 205 -7.87 -23.68 4.62
N TYR A 206 -8.42 -22.71 5.36
CA TYR A 206 -9.31 -22.93 6.50
C TYR A 206 -8.84 -24.03 7.48
N PRO A 207 -7.64 -23.91 8.11
CA PRO A 207 -7.06 -24.98 8.94
C PRO A 207 -7.76 -25.12 10.29
N TYR A 208 -8.98 -25.66 10.33
CA TYR A 208 -9.75 -25.81 11.56
C TYR A 208 -9.06 -26.80 12.52
N VAL A 209 -8.34 -26.28 13.52
CA VAL A 209 -7.66 -27.06 14.56
C VAL A 209 -8.53 -27.14 15.82
N PHE A 210 -8.71 -28.34 16.37
CA PHE A 210 -9.51 -28.55 17.57
C PHE A 210 -9.06 -29.80 18.34
N GLU A 211 -9.49 -29.89 19.60
CA GLU A 211 -9.24 -31.06 20.44
C GLU A 211 -10.52 -31.88 20.61
N ASP A 212 -10.40 -33.20 20.52
CA ASP A 212 -11.47 -34.15 20.88
C ASP A 212 -10.84 -35.37 21.56
N LEU A 213 -11.38 -35.74 22.73
CA LEU A 213 -10.93 -36.90 23.52
C LEU A 213 -9.39 -36.90 23.79
N GLY A 214 -8.83 -35.74 24.11
CA GLY A 214 -7.39 -35.57 24.43
C GLY A 214 -6.46 -35.70 23.23
N GLN A 215 -7.00 -35.62 22.01
CA GLN A 215 -6.24 -35.69 20.76
C GLN A 215 -6.48 -34.42 19.94
N ILE A 216 -5.41 -33.91 19.32
CA ILE A 216 -5.47 -32.70 18.49
C ILE A 216 -5.69 -33.11 17.03
N TYR A 217 -6.69 -32.50 16.41
CA TYR A 217 -7.04 -32.71 15.01
C TYR A 217 -6.98 -31.41 14.21
N MET A 218 -6.71 -31.54 12.91
CA MET A 218 -6.82 -30.47 11.93
C MET A 218 -7.73 -30.93 10.80
N MET A 219 -8.66 -30.07 10.40
CA MET A 219 -9.59 -30.31 9.30
C MET A 219 -9.52 -29.12 8.32
N PRO A 220 -8.52 -29.10 7.42
CA PRO A 220 -8.39 -28.03 6.44
C PRO A 220 -9.48 -28.13 5.37
N GLU A 221 -9.77 -27.01 4.69
CA GLU A 221 -10.46 -27.07 3.42
C GLU A 221 -9.58 -27.76 2.37
N SER A 222 -10.14 -28.78 1.71
CA SER A 222 -9.52 -29.50 0.60
C SER A 222 -10.51 -29.67 -0.56
N SER A 223 -11.34 -28.66 -0.81
CA SER A 223 -12.43 -28.68 -1.78
C SER A 223 -11.96 -29.03 -3.20
N LYS A 224 -10.77 -28.58 -3.61
CA LYS A 224 -10.11 -28.92 -4.89
C LYS A 224 -9.85 -30.43 -5.05
N LYS A 225 -9.62 -31.15 -3.94
CA LYS A 225 -9.44 -32.61 -3.95
C LYS A 225 -10.77 -33.37 -4.02
N GLY A 226 -11.90 -32.72 -3.70
CA GLY A 226 -13.22 -33.34 -3.65
C GLY A 226 -13.49 -34.16 -2.39
N GLU A 227 -12.68 -33.97 -1.34
CA GLU A 227 -12.75 -34.72 -0.09
C GLU A 227 -12.66 -33.77 1.10
N LEU A 228 -13.32 -34.13 2.21
CA LEU A 228 -13.08 -33.54 3.53
C LEU A 228 -12.26 -34.52 4.37
N ARG A 229 -11.07 -34.08 4.75
CA ARG A 229 -10.04 -34.90 5.40
C ARG A 229 -9.80 -34.45 6.84
N LEU A 230 -9.65 -35.41 7.73
CA LEU A 230 -9.30 -35.19 9.13
C LEU A 230 -7.89 -35.69 9.38
N TYR A 231 -7.02 -34.81 9.86
CA TYR A 231 -5.63 -35.09 10.22
C TYR A 231 -5.49 -35.11 11.74
N GLN A 232 -4.66 -36.02 12.26
CA GLN A 232 -4.35 -36.12 13.69
C GLN A 232 -2.89 -35.69 13.90
N ALA A 233 -2.64 -34.87 14.93
CA ALA A 233 -1.29 -34.51 15.33
C ALA A 233 -0.52 -35.75 15.81
N VAL A 234 0.69 -35.94 15.30
CA VAL A 234 1.65 -36.95 15.76
C VAL A 234 2.69 -36.28 16.65
N LYS A 235 3.25 -35.17 16.18
CA LYS A 235 4.16 -34.30 16.95
C LYS A 235 3.72 -32.86 16.73
N PHE A 236 2.88 -32.38 17.63
CA PHE A 236 2.33 -31.04 17.57
C PHE A 236 3.45 -29.98 17.69
N PRO A 237 3.42 -28.87 16.91
CA PRO A 237 2.40 -28.48 15.93
C PRO A 237 2.72 -28.84 14.46
N LEU A 238 3.83 -29.52 14.16
CA LEU A 238 4.37 -29.62 12.79
C LEU A 238 4.17 -30.98 12.10
N GLN A 239 3.92 -32.07 12.84
CA GLN A 239 3.75 -33.38 12.21
C GLN A 239 2.32 -33.89 12.39
N TRP A 240 1.69 -34.15 11.25
CA TRP A 240 0.29 -34.57 11.14
C TRP A 240 0.21 -35.82 10.28
N ARG A 241 -0.75 -36.69 10.57
CA ARG A 241 -1.08 -37.86 9.73
C ARG A 241 -2.54 -37.82 9.35
N LEU A 242 -2.86 -38.21 8.11
CA LEU A 242 -4.25 -38.39 7.69
C LEU A 242 -4.89 -39.48 8.55
N LYS A 243 -5.90 -39.10 9.35
CA LYS A 243 -6.63 -40.03 10.21
C LYS A 243 -7.77 -40.69 9.44
N LYS A 244 -8.53 -39.91 8.68
CA LYS A 244 -9.68 -40.40 7.90
C LYS A 244 -10.13 -39.39 6.85
N VAL A 245 -10.54 -39.88 5.68
CA VAL A 245 -11.43 -39.14 4.77
C VAL A 245 -12.85 -39.24 5.33
N ILE A 246 -13.33 -38.19 5.98
CA ILE A 246 -14.63 -38.22 6.68
C ILE A 246 -15.80 -37.99 5.73
N MET A 247 -15.57 -37.37 4.57
CA MET A 247 -16.56 -37.20 3.52
C MET A 247 -15.91 -37.12 2.13
N LYS A 248 -16.51 -37.74 1.12
CA LYS A 248 -16.10 -37.59 -0.29
C LYS A 248 -16.95 -36.50 -0.98
N LYS A 249 -16.82 -35.28 -0.49
CA LYS A 249 -17.51 -34.07 -1.00
C LYS A 249 -16.54 -32.88 -0.98
N PRO A 250 -16.64 -31.95 -1.94
CA PRO A 250 -15.80 -30.75 -2.03
C PRO A 250 -16.30 -29.67 -1.06
N LEU A 251 -16.33 -29.96 0.24
CA LEU A 251 -16.82 -29.01 1.23
C LEU A 251 -15.84 -27.86 1.43
N VAL A 252 -16.40 -26.66 1.51
CA VAL A 252 -15.71 -25.38 1.71
C VAL A 252 -15.95 -24.90 3.14
N ASP A 253 -14.92 -24.32 3.76
CA ASP A 253 -14.94 -23.73 5.12
C ASP A 253 -15.68 -24.57 6.16
N SER A 254 -15.26 -25.82 6.32
CA SER A 254 -15.96 -26.77 7.19
C SER A 254 -15.49 -26.71 8.64
N PHE A 255 -16.41 -26.86 9.59
CA PHE A 255 -16.08 -27.04 11.01
C PHE A 255 -16.93 -28.12 11.66
N ILE A 256 -16.41 -28.72 12.75
CA ILE A 256 -17.13 -29.68 13.59
C ILE A 256 -17.35 -29.08 14.97
N ILE A 257 -18.55 -29.22 15.52
CA ILE A 257 -18.84 -28.85 16.91
C ILE A 257 -19.69 -29.90 17.61
N LYS A 258 -19.38 -30.16 18.88
CA LYS A 258 -20.19 -31.03 19.73
C LYS A 258 -21.28 -30.20 20.41
N TYR A 259 -22.54 -30.55 20.18
CA TYR A 259 -23.69 -29.90 20.79
C TYR A 259 -24.75 -30.95 21.14
N ASN A 260 -25.23 -30.95 22.39
CA ASN A 260 -26.16 -31.93 22.94
C ASN A 260 -25.73 -33.39 22.69
N ASN A 261 -24.45 -33.71 22.98
CA ASN A 261 -23.83 -35.03 22.77
C ASN A 261 -23.84 -35.55 21.33
N ILE A 262 -24.09 -34.69 20.34
CA ILE A 262 -24.02 -35.00 18.92
C ILE A 262 -22.91 -34.16 18.30
N TYR A 263 -22.13 -34.74 17.39
CA TYR A 263 -21.20 -33.99 16.57
C TYR A 263 -21.94 -33.46 15.35
N TRP A 264 -21.82 -32.16 15.10
CA TRP A 264 -22.39 -31.46 13.97
C TRP A 264 -21.27 -30.97 13.06
N LEU A 265 -21.39 -31.21 11.77
CA LEU A 265 -20.49 -30.73 10.73
C LEU A 265 -21.24 -29.69 9.91
N PHE A 266 -20.65 -28.51 9.75
CA PHE A 266 -21.16 -27.43 8.90
C PHE A 266 -20.19 -27.23 7.74
N GLY A 267 -20.70 -26.90 6.56
CA GLY A 267 -19.86 -26.58 5.40
C GLY A 267 -20.70 -26.21 4.17
N SER A 268 -20.06 -25.67 3.14
CA SER A 268 -20.71 -25.32 1.86
C SER A 268 -20.31 -26.30 0.75
N ASP A 269 -21.26 -26.75 -0.07
CA ASP A 269 -21.03 -27.65 -1.21
C ASP A 269 -21.39 -26.97 -2.54
N HIS A 270 -20.42 -26.31 -3.15
CA HIS A 270 -20.62 -25.56 -4.40
C HIS A 270 -20.72 -26.45 -5.67
N SER A 271 -20.81 -27.77 -5.54
CA SER A 271 -20.81 -28.68 -6.70
C SER A 271 -22.19 -28.98 -7.29
N GLY A 272 -23.27 -28.68 -6.56
CA GLY A 272 -24.64 -28.97 -6.97
C GLY A 272 -25.17 -28.07 -8.11
N PHE A 273 -26.08 -28.59 -8.93
CA PHE A 273 -26.78 -27.75 -9.91
C PHE A 273 -27.66 -26.72 -9.20
N GLY A 274 -27.57 -25.45 -9.60
CA GLY A 274 -28.34 -24.35 -9.00
C GLY A 274 -27.81 -23.84 -7.66
N THR A 275 -26.62 -24.26 -7.22
CA THR A 275 -25.99 -23.73 -6.00
C THR A 275 -25.50 -22.30 -6.22
N LYS A 276 -25.84 -21.40 -5.29
CA LYS A 276 -25.30 -20.05 -5.25
C LYS A 276 -23.96 -20.07 -4.53
N LYS A 277 -22.86 -19.85 -5.27
CA LYS A 277 -21.50 -19.78 -4.72
C LYS A 277 -21.43 -18.76 -3.55
N ASN A 278 -20.86 -19.16 -2.42
CA ASN A 278 -20.80 -18.40 -1.16
C ASN A 278 -22.17 -18.12 -0.49
N GLY A 279 -23.28 -18.61 -1.04
CA GLY A 279 -24.64 -18.42 -0.51
C GLY A 279 -25.27 -19.69 0.06
N GLN A 280 -24.50 -20.77 0.17
CA GLN A 280 -25.00 -22.09 0.56
C GLN A 280 -24.44 -22.56 1.91
N LEU A 281 -25.28 -23.22 2.70
CA LEU A 281 -24.88 -23.90 3.94
C LEU A 281 -25.55 -25.27 4.03
N GLU A 282 -24.78 -26.29 4.39
CA GLU A 282 -25.24 -27.63 4.68
C GLU A 282 -24.76 -28.08 6.07
N ILE A 283 -25.58 -28.93 6.71
CA ILE A 283 -25.30 -29.47 8.05
C ILE A 283 -25.37 -31.00 7.99
N TRP A 284 -24.47 -31.67 8.70
CA TRP A 284 -24.49 -33.11 8.94
C TRP A 284 -24.33 -33.39 10.42
N TYR A 285 -24.73 -34.58 10.85
CA TYR A 285 -24.57 -35.03 12.23
C TYR A 285 -24.01 -36.44 12.33
N SER A 286 -23.30 -36.71 13.42
CA SER A 286 -22.76 -38.02 13.75
C SER A 286 -22.62 -38.22 15.26
N SER A 287 -22.43 -39.47 15.68
CA SER A 287 -22.05 -39.81 17.06
C SER A 287 -20.53 -39.73 17.29
N SER A 288 -19.73 -39.54 16.23
CA SER A 288 -18.27 -39.42 16.31
C SER A 288 -17.76 -38.45 15.24
N ILE A 289 -16.63 -37.77 15.52
CA ILE A 289 -15.91 -36.96 14.52
C ILE A 289 -15.46 -37.77 13.30
N LEU A 290 -15.35 -39.09 13.43
CA LEU A 290 -14.95 -40.01 12.35
C LEU A 290 -16.13 -40.40 11.44
N GLY A 291 -17.35 -39.95 11.74
CA GLY A 291 -18.55 -40.38 11.04
C GLY A 291 -19.03 -41.78 11.44
N PRO A 292 -19.98 -42.38 10.69
CA PRO A 292 -20.54 -41.85 9.44
C PRO A 292 -21.36 -40.58 9.67
N TRP A 293 -21.31 -39.66 8.71
CA TRP A 293 -22.03 -38.39 8.73
C TRP A 293 -23.38 -38.53 8.02
N LYS A 294 -24.46 -38.18 8.72
CA LYS A 294 -25.81 -38.19 8.17
C LYS A 294 -26.23 -36.76 7.83
N PRO A 295 -26.80 -36.49 6.63
CA PRO A 295 -27.24 -35.15 6.28
C PRO A 295 -28.41 -34.71 7.17
N HIS A 296 -28.43 -33.43 7.51
CA HIS A 296 -29.57 -32.82 8.16
C HIS A 296 -30.78 -32.82 7.21
N ARG A 297 -31.99 -33.04 7.75
CA ARG A 297 -33.20 -33.24 6.92
C ARG A 297 -33.56 -32.02 6.05
N LYS A 298 -33.16 -30.82 6.48
CA LYS A 298 -33.37 -29.56 5.75
C LYS A 298 -32.19 -29.17 4.84
N ASN A 299 -31.22 -30.04 4.54
CA ASN A 299 -30.16 -29.66 3.60
C ASN A 299 -30.71 -29.43 2.18
N PRO A 300 -30.20 -28.42 1.44
CA PRO A 300 -29.32 -27.36 1.95
C PRO A 300 -30.10 -26.42 2.89
N ILE A 301 -29.50 -26.09 4.03
CA ILE A 301 -30.10 -25.20 5.03
C ILE A 301 -30.35 -23.83 4.42
N TYR A 302 -29.35 -23.33 3.68
CA TYR A 302 -29.44 -22.11 2.90
C TYR A 302 -28.93 -22.34 1.48
N ASN A 303 -29.55 -21.65 0.52
CA ASN A 303 -29.06 -21.47 -0.85
C ASN A 303 -29.54 -20.08 -1.34
N THR A 304 -29.01 -19.04 -0.72
CA THR A 304 -29.50 -17.66 -0.79
C THR A 304 -28.43 -16.71 -1.36
N ASP A 305 -28.66 -15.40 -1.29
CA ASP A 305 -27.67 -14.40 -1.69
C ASP A 305 -26.36 -14.54 -0.88
N LYS A 306 -25.24 -14.32 -1.54
CA LYS A 306 -23.90 -14.43 -0.95
C LYS A 306 -23.61 -13.38 0.14
N SER A 307 -24.44 -12.36 0.29
CA SER A 307 -24.36 -11.41 1.41
C SER A 307 -24.91 -11.93 2.73
N PHE A 308 -25.71 -13.01 2.69
CA PHE A 308 -26.44 -13.50 3.88
C PHE A 308 -25.54 -14.02 5.00
N GLY A 309 -24.30 -14.46 4.73
CA GLY A 309 -23.47 -15.11 5.76
C GLY A 309 -23.60 -16.63 5.82
N ALA A 310 -24.04 -17.28 4.73
CA ALA A 310 -24.23 -18.73 4.70
C ALA A 310 -22.89 -19.51 4.75
N ARG A 311 -21.88 -19.07 4.00
CA ARG A 311 -20.51 -19.63 4.07
C ARG A 311 -19.91 -19.35 5.45
N ASN A 312 -19.27 -20.33 6.08
CA ASN A 312 -18.72 -20.16 7.43
C ASN A 312 -17.51 -19.22 7.42
N GLY A 313 -17.37 -18.39 8.45
CA GLY A 313 -16.28 -17.42 8.59
C GLY A 313 -15.41 -17.64 9.82
N GLY A 314 -15.33 -18.86 10.33
CA GLY A 314 -14.37 -19.25 11.36
C GLY A 314 -14.94 -20.17 12.43
N ARG A 315 -14.29 -20.20 13.59
CA ARG A 315 -14.64 -21.12 14.68
C ARG A 315 -15.99 -20.75 15.30
N PRO A 316 -16.93 -21.70 15.45
CA PRO A 316 -18.10 -21.48 16.28
C PRO A 316 -17.74 -21.45 17.77
N PHE A 317 -18.43 -20.65 18.57
CA PHE A 317 -18.12 -20.50 20.00
C PHE A 317 -19.39 -20.55 20.86
N PHE A 318 -19.20 -20.90 22.14
CA PHE A 318 -20.25 -20.82 23.14
C PHE A 318 -20.06 -19.57 24.00
N TYR A 319 -21.14 -18.83 24.21
CA TYR A 319 -21.17 -17.68 25.11
C TYR A 319 -22.53 -17.60 25.80
N ASP A 320 -22.56 -17.39 27.11
CA ASP A 320 -23.77 -17.38 27.93
C ASP A 320 -24.74 -18.56 27.66
N GLY A 321 -24.17 -19.76 27.48
CA GLY A 321 -24.94 -21.00 27.24
C GLY A 321 -25.50 -21.16 25.81
N HIS A 322 -25.26 -20.19 24.93
CA HIS A 322 -25.70 -20.24 23.54
C HIS A 322 -24.57 -20.53 22.56
N LEU A 323 -24.89 -21.23 21.47
CA LEU A 323 -23.98 -21.49 20.37
C LEU A 323 -24.03 -20.35 19.36
N TYR A 324 -22.87 -19.89 18.90
CA TYR A 324 -22.73 -18.87 17.87
C TYR A 324 -21.93 -19.39 16.68
N ARG A 325 -22.41 -19.09 15.47
CA ARG A 325 -21.76 -19.38 14.19
C ARG A 325 -21.25 -18.07 13.58
N ILE A 326 -20.04 -18.10 13.04
CA ILE A 326 -19.53 -17.01 12.20
C ILE A 326 -19.82 -17.32 10.73
N GLY A 327 -20.31 -16.34 9.99
CA GLY A 327 -20.57 -16.41 8.56
C GLY A 327 -19.86 -15.30 7.77
N GLN A 328 -19.68 -15.50 6.46
CA GLN A 328 -19.03 -14.54 5.57
C GLN A 328 -20.05 -13.77 4.73
N ASP A 329 -20.00 -12.44 4.77
CA ASP A 329 -20.67 -11.61 3.77
C ASP A 329 -19.79 -11.47 2.52
N CYS A 330 -20.24 -12.05 1.42
CA CYS A 330 -19.56 -11.98 0.12
C CYS A 330 -20.33 -11.15 -0.94
N GLY A 331 -21.25 -10.29 -0.50
CA GLY A 331 -22.15 -9.48 -1.35
C GLY A 331 -21.40 -8.56 -2.32
N GLU A 332 -20.80 -7.51 -1.79
CA GLU A 332 -20.09 -6.50 -2.59
C GLU A 332 -18.75 -7.01 -3.15
N THR A 333 -17.97 -7.66 -2.30
CA THR A 333 -16.69 -8.29 -2.63
C THR A 333 -16.56 -9.58 -1.84
N TYR A 334 -15.68 -10.48 -2.28
CA TYR A 334 -15.38 -11.68 -1.52
C TYR A 334 -14.83 -11.30 -0.13
N GLY A 335 -15.49 -11.78 0.92
CA GLY A 335 -15.06 -11.59 2.29
C GLY A 335 -15.27 -10.19 2.86
N ARG A 336 -16.26 -9.42 2.37
CA ARG A 336 -16.48 -8.01 2.74
C ARG A 336 -16.44 -7.77 4.25
N GLN A 337 -17.05 -8.66 5.01
CA GLN A 337 -17.06 -8.67 6.48
C GLN A 337 -17.52 -10.03 7.00
N VAL A 338 -17.33 -10.26 8.30
CA VAL A 338 -17.94 -11.37 9.03
C VAL A 338 -19.31 -10.99 9.61
N ARG A 339 -20.18 -11.98 9.78
CA ARG A 339 -21.49 -11.88 10.44
C ARG A 339 -21.56 -12.94 11.55
N VAL A 340 -22.30 -12.65 12.62
CA VAL A 340 -22.45 -13.56 13.77
C VAL A 340 -23.89 -13.99 13.90
N PHE A 341 -24.12 -15.29 14.07
CA PHE A 341 -25.45 -15.86 14.21
C PHE A 341 -25.57 -16.64 15.51
N ARG A 342 -26.52 -16.26 16.37
CA ARG A 342 -26.91 -17.06 17.52
C ARG A 342 -27.79 -18.22 17.05
N VAL A 343 -27.36 -19.45 17.28
CA VAL A 343 -28.12 -20.65 16.94
C VAL A 343 -29.21 -20.85 18.00
N GLU A 344 -30.47 -20.71 17.60
CA GLU A 344 -31.64 -20.89 18.48
C GLU A 344 -32.09 -22.35 18.53
N VAL A 345 -32.05 -23.03 17.38
CA VAL A 345 -32.48 -24.43 17.24
C VAL A 345 -31.44 -25.18 16.42
N LEU A 346 -30.95 -26.29 16.97
CA LEU A 346 -30.10 -27.25 16.27
C LEU A 346 -30.52 -28.66 16.67
N THR A 347 -31.33 -29.28 15.82
CA THR A 347 -31.79 -30.67 15.96
C THR A 347 -31.57 -31.41 14.63
N LYS A 348 -31.93 -32.70 14.55
CA LYS A 348 -31.80 -33.47 13.28
C LYS A 348 -32.83 -33.05 12.22
N TYR A 349 -33.85 -32.30 12.62
CA TYR A 349 -35.03 -31.99 11.82
C TYR A 349 -35.22 -30.49 11.59
N GLU A 350 -34.61 -29.66 12.43
CA GLU A 350 -34.79 -28.22 12.43
C GLU A 350 -33.49 -27.51 12.77
N TYR A 351 -33.22 -26.45 12.00
CA TYR A 351 -32.15 -25.48 12.22
C TYR A 351 -32.73 -24.08 12.18
N LYS A 352 -32.37 -23.24 13.14
CA LYS A 352 -32.73 -21.83 13.17
C LYS A 352 -31.60 -21.04 13.84
N GLU A 353 -31.22 -19.94 13.21
CA GLU A 353 -30.26 -18.98 13.75
C GLU A 353 -30.79 -17.55 13.56
N VAL A 354 -30.30 -16.63 14.38
CA VAL A 354 -30.62 -15.20 14.29
C VAL A 354 -29.32 -14.40 14.29
N GLU A 355 -29.20 -13.42 13.39
CA GLU A 355 -28.03 -12.54 13.33
C GLU A 355 -27.97 -11.67 14.60
N VAL A 356 -26.76 -11.53 15.14
CA VAL A 356 -26.46 -10.65 16.26
C VAL A 356 -25.27 -9.75 15.93
N PRO A 357 -25.19 -8.52 16.47
CA PRO A 357 -24.04 -7.65 16.24
C PRO A 357 -22.75 -8.27 16.82
N LEU A 358 -21.66 -8.26 16.04
CA LEU A 358 -20.34 -8.69 16.52
C LEU A 358 -19.74 -7.72 17.55
N GLY A 359 -20.12 -6.43 17.51
CA GLY A 359 -19.56 -5.40 18.39
C GLY A 359 -18.14 -4.97 18.04
N LEU A 360 -17.56 -5.47 16.95
CA LEU A 360 -16.27 -5.02 16.44
C LEU A 360 -16.42 -3.69 15.71
N ALA A 361 -15.65 -2.67 16.13
CA ALA A 361 -15.68 -1.37 15.49
C ALA A 361 -15.13 -1.43 14.05
N GLU A 362 -15.86 -0.85 13.10
CA GLU A 362 -15.36 -0.76 11.72
C GLU A 362 -14.15 0.18 11.63
N PRO A 363 -13.13 -0.16 10.82
CA PRO A 363 -11.99 0.72 10.60
C PRO A 363 -12.40 2.03 9.93
N THR A 364 -12.15 3.14 10.59
CA THR A 364 -12.51 4.49 10.13
C THR A 364 -11.60 5.02 9.02
N LYS A 365 -10.39 4.46 8.86
CA LYS A 365 -9.41 4.87 7.84
C LYS A 365 -9.68 4.29 6.44
N GLY A 366 -10.77 3.54 6.25
CA GLY A 366 -11.08 2.89 4.98
C GLY A 366 -9.91 2.05 4.47
N TRP A 367 -9.55 2.15 3.19
CA TRP A 367 -8.47 1.35 2.59
C TRP A 367 -7.06 1.63 3.15
N ASN A 368 -6.87 2.63 4.01
CA ASN A 368 -5.60 2.83 4.73
C ASN A 368 -5.50 1.98 6.01
N ALA A 369 -6.60 1.39 6.48
CA ALA A 369 -6.58 0.37 7.51
C ALA A 369 -6.27 -1.02 6.90
N TRP A 370 -5.52 -1.84 7.62
CA TRP A 370 -5.09 -3.16 7.15
C TRP A 370 -6.25 -4.13 6.86
N ASN A 371 -7.37 -3.99 7.57
CA ASN A 371 -8.62 -4.72 7.43
C ASN A 371 -9.76 -3.85 6.87
N GLY A 372 -9.43 -2.69 6.27
CA GLY A 372 -10.44 -1.70 5.93
C GLY A 372 -11.26 -1.98 4.68
N ALA A 373 -10.84 -2.91 3.81
CA ALA A 373 -11.63 -3.31 2.65
C ALA A 373 -12.45 -4.58 2.91
N ARG A 374 -11.88 -5.55 3.61
CA ARG A 374 -12.49 -6.87 3.85
C ARG A 374 -11.79 -7.66 4.95
N TYR A 375 -12.52 -8.57 5.57
CA TYR A 375 -12.10 -9.54 6.58
C TYR A 375 -13.17 -10.65 6.60
N HIS A 376 -12.77 -11.91 6.48
CA HIS A 376 -13.72 -13.02 6.29
C HIS A 376 -13.56 -14.15 7.29
N GLN A 377 -12.49 -14.17 8.06
CA GLN A 377 -12.28 -15.17 9.08
C GLN A 377 -12.14 -14.53 10.45
N LEU A 378 -12.84 -15.08 11.44
CA LEU A 378 -12.70 -14.77 12.85
C LEU A 378 -12.69 -16.08 13.67
N ASP A 379 -11.62 -16.31 14.43
CA ASP A 379 -11.56 -17.34 15.47
C ASP A 379 -11.52 -16.66 16.85
N VAL A 380 -12.48 -17.01 17.71
CA VAL A 380 -12.67 -16.42 19.04
C VAL A 380 -12.58 -17.51 20.10
N GLN A 381 -11.76 -17.29 21.13
CA GLN A 381 -11.55 -18.26 22.21
C GLN A 381 -11.48 -17.58 23.58
N LYS A 382 -11.94 -18.30 24.60
CA LYS A 382 -11.84 -17.89 26.00
C LYS A 382 -10.50 -18.36 26.57
N LEU A 383 -9.76 -17.44 27.18
CA LEU A 383 -8.51 -17.70 27.87
C LEU A 383 -8.75 -18.22 29.29
N SER A 384 -7.72 -18.86 29.86
CA SER A 384 -7.72 -19.39 31.24
C SER A 384 -8.00 -18.31 32.30
N ASN A 385 -7.57 -17.07 32.05
CA ASN A 385 -7.81 -15.92 32.92
C ASN A 385 -9.23 -15.34 32.81
N GLY A 386 -10.11 -15.94 32.01
CA GLY A 386 -11.49 -15.49 31.82
C GLY A 386 -11.69 -14.45 30.72
N LYS A 387 -10.64 -13.78 30.25
CA LYS A 387 -10.69 -12.89 29.08
C LYS A 387 -10.93 -13.68 27.79
N TRP A 388 -11.29 -12.97 26.74
CA TRP A 388 -11.42 -13.49 25.39
C TRP A 388 -10.29 -12.97 24.51
N ILE A 389 -9.81 -13.84 23.62
CA ILE A 389 -8.92 -13.51 22.52
C ILE A 389 -9.63 -13.82 21.20
N ALA A 390 -9.37 -13.02 20.18
CA ALA A 390 -9.76 -13.34 18.82
C ALA A 390 -8.63 -13.07 17.84
N VAL A 391 -8.58 -13.86 16.78
CA VAL A 391 -7.72 -13.64 15.61
C VAL A 391 -8.60 -13.46 14.38
N MET A 392 -8.27 -12.48 13.57
CA MET A 392 -9.04 -12.11 12.39
C MET A 392 -8.11 -11.85 11.22
N ASP A 393 -8.45 -12.32 10.03
CA ASP A 393 -7.78 -11.85 8.83
C ASP A 393 -8.30 -10.48 8.39
N GLY A 394 -7.60 -9.88 7.45
CA GLY A 394 -7.97 -8.59 6.92
C GLY A 394 -7.14 -8.21 5.71
N ASP A 395 -7.79 -7.53 4.78
CA ASP A 395 -7.17 -6.95 3.60
C ASP A 395 -7.65 -5.51 3.41
N ARG A 396 -6.72 -4.70 2.92
CA ARG A 396 -6.90 -3.30 2.57
C ARG A 396 -7.37 -3.11 1.12
N VAL A 397 -7.31 -4.18 0.33
CA VAL A 397 -7.63 -4.18 -1.09
C VAL A 397 -8.82 -5.08 -1.39
N PRO A 398 -9.80 -4.68 -2.21
CA PRO A 398 -10.86 -5.59 -2.66
C PRO A 398 -10.35 -6.71 -3.59
N SER A 399 -11.08 -7.81 -3.66
CA SER A 399 -10.76 -8.89 -4.61
C SER A 399 -10.74 -8.39 -6.06
N GLY A 400 -9.74 -8.82 -6.84
CA GLY A 400 -9.61 -8.46 -8.26
C GLY A 400 -9.17 -7.02 -8.52
N ASN A 401 -8.68 -6.30 -7.51
CA ASN A 401 -8.27 -4.91 -7.67
C ASN A 401 -7.11 -4.73 -8.67
N SER A 402 -6.13 -5.62 -8.70
CA SER A 402 -5.00 -5.52 -9.65
C SER A 402 -5.49 -5.63 -11.10
N VAL A 403 -6.36 -6.59 -11.42
CA VAL A 403 -7.02 -6.66 -12.75
C VAL A 403 -7.89 -5.45 -13.04
N ARG A 404 -8.71 -4.99 -12.09
CA ARG A 404 -9.56 -3.80 -12.29
C ARG A 404 -8.72 -2.56 -12.59
N ARG A 405 -7.66 -2.34 -11.82
CA ARG A 405 -6.69 -1.25 -12.05
C ARG A 405 -6.04 -1.38 -13.42
N PHE A 406 -5.57 -2.56 -13.79
CA PHE A 406 -4.99 -2.80 -15.11
C PHE A 406 -5.97 -2.47 -16.24
N ILE A 407 -7.21 -2.95 -16.16
CA ILE A 407 -8.26 -2.65 -17.14
C ILE A 407 -8.50 -1.14 -17.24
N LEU A 408 -8.73 -0.46 -16.11
CA LEU A 408 -8.95 0.99 -16.09
C LEU A 408 -7.75 1.76 -16.65
N GLY A 409 -6.54 1.32 -16.32
CA GLY A 409 -5.30 1.86 -16.84
C GLY A 409 -5.20 1.73 -18.36
N CYS A 410 -5.42 0.54 -18.89
CA CYS A 410 -5.44 0.28 -20.33
C CYS A 410 -6.54 1.07 -21.05
N THR A 411 -7.74 1.17 -20.46
CA THR A 411 -8.83 2.00 -21.00
C THR A 411 -8.42 3.47 -21.05
N SER A 412 -7.80 4.00 -19.99
CA SER A 412 -7.34 5.39 -19.94
C SER A 412 -6.25 5.68 -20.98
N VAL A 413 -5.30 4.76 -21.15
CA VAL A 413 -4.28 4.85 -22.21
C VAL A 413 -4.93 4.80 -23.60
N ALA A 414 -5.91 3.92 -23.82
CA ALA A 414 -6.65 3.86 -25.08
C ALA A 414 -7.41 5.17 -25.37
N VAL A 415 -8.00 5.81 -24.36
CA VAL A 415 -8.62 7.15 -24.48
C VAL A 415 -7.59 8.20 -24.89
N ALA A 416 -6.40 8.20 -24.28
CA ALA A 416 -5.32 9.11 -24.68
C ALA A 416 -4.91 8.91 -26.16
N PHE A 417 -4.81 7.66 -26.62
CA PHE A 417 -4.55 7.35 -28.03
C PHE A 417 -5.65 7.87 -28.97
N LEU A 418 -6.92 7.72 -28.61
CA LEU A 418 -8.04 8.23 -29.40
C LEU A 418 -8.02 9.77 -29.46
N LEU A 419 -7.67 10.45 -28.37
CA LEU A 419 -7.55 11.91 -28.33
C LEU A 419 -6.36 12.41 -29.17
N VAL A 420 -5.23 11.71 -29.18
CA VAL A 420 -4.10 12.00 -30.07
C VAL A 420 -4.50 11.82 -31.54
N ALA A 421 -5.22 10.75 -31.87
CA ALA A 421 -5.73 10.54 -33.22
C ALA A 421 -6.71 11.64 -33.64
N LEU A 422 -7.62 12.05 -32.74
CA LEU A 422 -8.55 13.17 -32.96
C LEU A 422 -7.79 14.49 -33.18
N LEU A 423 -6.78 14.77 -32.35
CA LEU A 423 -5.92 15.95 -32.48
C LEU A 423 -5.23 15.96 -33.85
N GLY A 424 -4.69 14.81 -34.27
CA GLY A 424 -4.08 14.63 -35.58
C GLY A 424 -5.05 14.84 -36.74
N LEU A 425 -6.30 14.40 -36.61
CA LEU A 425 -7.36 14.64 -37.62
C LEU A 425 -7.74 16.12 -37.69
N LEU A 426 -7.90 16.80 -36.55
CA LEU A 426 -8.25 18.23 -36.49
C LEU A 426 -7.14 19.14 -37.01
N LEU A 427 -5.87 18.77 -36.78
CA LEU A 427 -4.71 19.46 -37.32
C LEU A 427 -4.44 19.12 -38.79
N GLY A 428 -5.05 18.04 -39.31
CA GLY A 428 -4.85 17.55 -40.67
C GLY A 428 -3.55 16.75 -40.86
N ALA A 429 -2.87 16.39 -39.77
CA ALA A 429 -1.65 15.60 -39.77
C ALA A 429 -1.94 14.11 -40.02
N VAL A 430 -3.05 13.60 -39.49
CA VAL A 430 -3.53 12.22 -39.66
C VAL A 430 -4.62 12.20 -40.73
N LYS A 431 -4.49 11.30 -41.69
CA LYS A 431 -5.53 11.00 -42.69
C LYS A 431 -5.78 9.49 -42.67
N CYS A 432 -7.04 9.07 -42.60
CA CYS A 432 -7.41 7.65 -42.71
C CYS A 432 -7.30 7.22 -44.18
N ILE A 433 -6.08 6.95 -44.65
CA ILE A 433 -5.81 6.53 -46.03
C ILE A 433 -5.57 5.02 -46.03
N ILE A 434 -6.47 4.26 -46.64
CA ILE A 434 -6.22 2.85 -46.95
C ILE A 434 -5.34 2.80 -48.21
N PRO A 435 -4.16 2.14 -48.19
CA PRO A 435 -3.32 2.02 -49.37
C PRO A 435 -4.06 1.29 -50.49
N LEU A 436 -4.05 1.85 -51.70
CA LEU A 436 -4.64 1.23 -52.90
C LEU A 436 -4.07 -0.18 -53.19
N ASN A 437 -2.85 -0.47 -52.71
CA ASN A 437 -2.13 -1.72 -52.94
C ASN A 437 -2.63 -2.96 -52.18
N TRP A 438 -3.65 -2.83 -51.30
CA TRP A 438 -4.38 -4.02 -50.81
C TRP A 438 -5.29 -4.62 -51.89
N CYS A 439 -5.35 -3.98 -53.06
CA CYS A 439 -5.84 -4.53 -54.30
C CYS A 439 -4.70 -4.50 -55.30
N THR A 440 -4.08 -5.64 -55.60
CA THR A 440 -3.24 -5.75 -56.80
C THR A 440 -4.16 -5.77 -58.02
N ASN A 441 -3.98 -4.79 -58.90
CA ASN A 441 -4.52 -4.83 -60.26
C ASN A 441 -3.96 -6.06 -60.99
N ASN A 442 -4.83 -7.01 -61.34
CA ASN A 442 -4.63 -7.83 -62.52
C ASN A 442 -5.82 -7.61 -63.45
N SER A 443 -5.59 -6.79 -64.48
CA SER A 443 -6.36 -6.82 -65.71
C SER A 443 -5.96 -8.10 -66.45
N GLY A 444 -6.81 -9.12 -66.38
CA GLY A 444 -6.60 -10.42 -67.02
C GLY A 444 -7.89 -11.20 -67.00
N LYS A 445 -8.28 -11.73 -68.16
CA LYS A 445 -9.55 -12.40 -68.48
C LYS A 445 -10.03 -13.37 -67.38
N ARG A 446 -11.36 -13.34 -67.18
CA ARG A 446 -12.17 -14.30 -66.42
C ARG A 446 -11.73 -15.75 -66.64
N SER A 447 -11.43 -16.45 -65.54
CA SER A 447 -11.84 -17.83 -65.29
C SER A 447 -11.88 -18.06 -63.77
N ASP A 448 -12.84 -18.88 -63.35
CA ASP A 448 -13.43 -18.92 -62.02
C ASP A 448 -12.50 -19.46 -60.92
N ALA A 449 -12.21 -18.64 -59.91
CA ALA A 449 -11.78 -19.08 -58.58
C ALA A 449 -11.87 -17.94 -57.55
N PHE A 450 -13.07 -17.36 -57.31
CA PHE A 450 -13.21 -16.19 -56.42
C PHE A 450 -14.41 -16.31 -55.45
N LEU A 451 -14.32 -17.22 -54.47
CA LEU A 451 -15.21 -17.21 -53.29
C LEU A 451 -14.50 -16.80 -51.98
N SER A 452 -13.17 -16.95 -51.89
CA SER A 452 -12.38 -16.46 -50.75
C SER A 452 -12.02 -14.96 -50.86
N TRP A 453 -12.09 -14.40 -52.07
CA TRP A 453 -11.63 -13.04 -52.36
C TRP A 453 -12.78 -12.01 -52.36
N GLU A 454 -14.02 -12.38 -52.71
CA GLU A 454 -15.19 -11.48 -52.63
C GLU A 454 -15.51 -11.02 -51.19
N ARG A 455 -15.30 -11.90 -50.20
CA ARG A 455 -15.46 -11.57 -48.78
C ARG A 455 -14.44 -10.51 -48.32
N SER A 456 -13.23 -10.55 -48.87
CA SER A 456 -12.19 -9.54 -48.67
C SER A 456 -12.53 -8.20 -49.37
N TYR A 457 -13.20 -8.22 -50.54
CA TYR A 457 -13.66 -7.00 -51.24
C TYR A 457 -14.81 -6.28 -50.53
N LEU A 458 -15.77 -7.02 -49.96
CA LEU A 458 -16.88 -6.45 -49.19
C LEU A 458 -16.41 -5.82 -47.86
N PHE A 459 -15.48 -6.49 -47.17
CA PHE A 459 -14.86 -5.91 -45.98
C PHE A 459 -14.02 -4.67 -46.32
N SER A 460 -13.15 -4.76 -47.34
CA SER A 460 -12.32 -3.65 -47.81
C SER A 460 -13.14 -2.43 -48.28
N SER A 461 -14.26 -2.64 -48.98
CA SER A 461 -15.15 -1.56 -49.43
C SER A 461 -15.94 -0.91 -48.29
N LYS A 462 -16.42 -1.67 -47.30
CA LYS A 462 -17.04 -1.13 -46.08
C LYS A 462 -16.04 -0.30 -45.28
N VAL A 463 -14.81 -0.79 -45.11
CA VAL A 463 -13.73 -0.06 -44.42
C VAL A 463 -13.35 1.21 -45.20
N ARG A 464 -13.30 1.15 -46.54
CA ARG A 464 -13.03 2.35 -47.38
C ARG A 464 -14.12 3.42 -47.26
N ARG A 465 -15.40 3.03 -47.29
CA ARG A 465 -16.53 3.95 -47.07
C ARG A 465 -16.45 4.58 -45.67
N PHE A 466 -16.10 3.78 -44.66
CA PHE A 466 -15.91 4.26 -43.30
C PHE A 466 -14.75 5.27 -43.19
N CYS A 467 -13.57 4.95 -43.73
CA CYS A 467 -12.41 5.86 -43.74
C CYS A 467 -12.69 7.17 -44.51
N SER A 468 -13.39 7.09 -45.65
CA SER A 468 -13.80 8.28 -46.41
C SER A 468 -14.77 9.16 -45.62
N ARG A 469 -15.76 8.56 -44.94
CA ARG A 469 -16.68 9.28 -44.04
C ARG A 469 -15.94 9.94 -42.87
N LEU A 470 -14.96 9.26 -42.27
CA LEU A 470 -14.12 9.82 -41.21
C LEU A 470 -13.28 11.02 -41.69
N ASN A 471 -12.62 10.92 -42.86
CA ASN A 471 -11.85 12.03 -43.41
C ASN A 471 -12.73 13.25 -43.75
N ARG A 472 -13.96 13.00 -44.26
CA ARG A 472 -14.94 14.06 -44.55
C ARG A 472 -15.43 14.72 -43.26
N ALA A 473 -15.73 13.92 -42.23
CA ALA A 473 -16.13 14.42 -40.92
C ALA A 473 -15.01 15.24 -40.26
N GLY A 474 -13.76 14.76 -40.30
CA GLY A 474 -12.59 15.49 -39.77
C GLY A 474 -12.36 16.82 -40.49
N SER A 475 -12.51 16.86 -41.82
CA SER A 475 -12.40 18.11 -42.60
C SER A 475 -13.54 19.09 -42.28
N TYR A 476 -14.76 18.59 -42.10
CA TYR A 476 -15.92 19.40 -41.68
C TYR A 476 -15.73 19.99 -40.27
N LEU A 477 -15.31 19.17 -39.32
CA LEU A 477 -15.01 19.59 -37.94
C LEU A 477 -13.89 20.62 -37.90
N ARG A 478 -12.82 20.42 -38.68
CA ARG A 478 -11.72 21.39 -38.84
C ARG A 478 -12.21 22.73 -39.37
N GLY A 479 -13.13 22.72 -40.35
CA GLY A 479 -13.77 23.92 -40.87
C GLY A 479 -14.61 24.67 -39.83
N ARG A 480 -15.26 23.95 -38.90
CA ARG A 480 -16.06 24.53 -37.81
C ARG A 480 -15.22 25.07 -36.65
N ILE A 481 -14.17 24.35 -36.27
CA ILE A 481 -13.30 24.70 -35.13
C ILE A 481 -12.34 25.85 -35.47
N ARG A 482 -11.94 25.98 -36.75
CA ARG A 482 -10.96 26.98 -37.22
C ARG A 482 -9.72 27.01 -36.31
N PRO A 483 -8.77 26.07 -36.45
CA PRO A 483 -7.62 25.88 -35.55
C PRO A 483 -6.80 27.14 -35.25
N ASN A 484 -6.79 28.10 -36.18
CA ASN A 484 -6.04 29.34 -36.05
C ASN A 484 -6.77 30.44 -35.24
N SER A 485 -8.06 30.26 -34.95
CA SER A 485 -8.85 31.16 -34.11
C SER A 485 -8.57 30.93 -32.62
N CYS A 486 -8.83 31.93 -31.79
CA CYS A 486 -8.68 31.81 -30.32
C CYS A 486 -9.50 30.64 -29.76
N ALA A 487 -10.78 30.53 -30.17
CA ALA A 487 -11.66 29.43 -29.77
C ALA A 487 -11.15 28.06 -30.26
N GLY A 488 -10.65 27.99 -31.49
CA GLY A 488 -10.07 26.75 -32.04
C GLY A 488 -8.82 26.29 -31.31
N ARG A 489 -7.92 27.22 -30.97
CA ARG A 489 -6.73 26.94 -30.15
C ARG A 489 -7.11 26.46 -28.74
N LEU A 490 -8.13 27.07 -28.13
CA LEU A 490 -8.64 26.64 -26.82
C LEU A 490 -9.16 25.20 -26.87
N VAL A 491 -9.95 24.84 -27.89
CA VAL A 491 -10.45 23.46 -28.07
C VAL A 491 -9.30 22.45 -28.21
N LEU A 492 -8.27 22.77 -29.02
CA LEU A 492 -7.10 21.90 -29.19
C LEU A 492 -6.28 21.77 -27.89
N ALA A 493 -6.13 22.85 -27.13
CA ALA A 493 -5.47 22.84 -25.84
C ALA A 493 -6.23 21.98 -24.82
N ILE A 494 -7.56 22.06 -24.78
CA ILE A 494 -8.39 21.20 -23.92
C ILE A 494 -8.20 19.72 -24.29
N ILE A 495 -8.27 19.36 -25.58
CA ILE A 495 -8.06 17.97 -26.03
C ILE A 495 -6.68 17.45 -25.62
N PHE A 496 -5.65 18.29 -25.77
CA PHE A 496 -4.28 17.95 -25.36
C PHE A 496 -4.20 17.74 -23.84
N VAL A 497 -4.71 18.67 -23.04
CA VAL A 497 -4.69 18.58 -21.57
C VAL A 497 -5.45 17.34 -21.09
N VAL A 498 -6.65 17.08 -21.63
CA VAL A 498 -7.42 15.88 -21.31
C VAL A 498 -6.66 14.61 -21.70
N GLY A 499 -5.97 14.61 -22.85
CA GLY A 499 -5.11 13.50 -23.25
C GLY A 499 -3.96 13.26 -22.27
N VAL A 500 -3.28 14.32 -21.82
CA VAL A 500 -2.20 14.22 -20.82
C VAL A 500 -2.75 13.68 -19.50
N VAL A 501 -3.89 14.19 -19.04
CA VAL A 501 -4.56 13.70 -17.84
C VAL A 501 -4.93 12.22 -17.97
N ALA A 502 -5.48 11.79 -19.12
CA ALA A 502 -5.80 10.40 -19.38
C ALA A 502 -4.54 9.52 -19.41
N MET A 503 -3.43 9.99 -19.97
CA MET A 503 -2.16 9.26 -19.96
C MET A 503 -1.61 9.13 -18.53
N CYS A 504 -1.55 10.22 -17.75
CA CYS A 504 -1.13 10.19 -16.35
C CYS A 504 -2.03 9.29 -15.49
N THR A 505 -3.34 9.31 -15.73
CA THR A 505 -4.32 8.42 -15.08
C THR A 505 -4.06 6.96 -15.44
N GLY A 506 -3.75 6.69 -16.71
CA GLY A 506 -3.37 5.36 -17.18
C GLY A 506 -2.12 4.83 -16.47
N VAL A 507 -1.06 5.63 -16.43
CA VAL A 507 0.16 5.32 -15.68
C VAL A 507 -0.13 5.11 -14.20
N LYS A 508 -0.97 5.95 -13.59
CA LYS A 508 -1.35 5.81 -12.18
C LYS A 508 -2.03 4.48 -11.89
N PHE A 509 -2.98 4.06 -12.71
CA PHE A 509 -3.65 2.78 -12.49
C PHE A 509 -2.76 1.57 -12.78
N ILE A 510 -1.88 1.64 -13.78
CA ILE A 510 -0.99 0.54 -14.14
C ILE A 510 0.16 0.39 -13.13
N TYR A 511 0.75 1.49 -12.66
CA TYR A 511 2.00 1.48 -11.88
C TYR A 511 1.85 2.01 -10.44
N GLY A 512 0.74 2.68 -10.09
CA GLY A 512 0.61 3.43 -8.83
C GLY A 512 0.17 2.63 -7.60
N GLY A 513 0.11 1.30 -7.68
CA GLY A 513 -0.37 0.46 -6.57
C GLY A 513 -1.86 0.63 -6.29
N SER A 514 -2.32 0.15 -5.13
CA SER A 514 -3.72 0.27 -4.69
C SER A 514 -4.10 1.71 -4.30
N GLY A 515 -3.12 2.58 -4.09
CA GLY A 515 -3.33 3.93 -3.55
C GLY A 515 -3.58 3.96 -2.04
N ALA A 516 -3.57 2.80 -1.37
CA ALA A 516 -3.59 2.71 0.09
C ALA A 516 -2.23 3.13 0.66
N GLU A 517 -2.26 3.96 1.69
CA GLU A 517 -1.07 4.28 2.48
C GLU A 517 -0.68 3.05 3.31
N GLU A 518 0.60 2.67 3.28
CA GLU A 518 1.10 1.50 4.02
C GLU A 518 2.05 1.96 5.12
N ALA A 519 1.82 1.47 6.34
CA ALA A 519 2.76 1.66 7.43
C ALA A 519 4.07 0.90 7.15
N TYR A 520 5.21 1.44 7.58
CA TYR A 520 6.48 0.73 7.49
C TYR A 520 6.67 -0.21 8.69
N PRO A 521 6.81 -1.53 8.48
CA PRO A 521 7.16 -2.44 9.55
C PRO A 521 8.63 -2.26 9.97
N LEU A 522 8.91 -2.60 11.22
CA LEU A 522 10.27 -2.75 11.74
C LEU A 522 10.42 -4.16 12.31
N LYS A 523 11.29 -4.97 11.69
CA LYS A 523 11.44 -6.41 11.98
C LYS A 523 10.09 -7.16 11.92
N GLY A 524 9.30 -6.92 10.87
CA GLY A 524 7.97 -7.52 10.71
C GLY A 524 6.84 -6.92 11.56
N HIS A 525 7.11 -5.99 12.48
CA HIS A 525 6.10 -5.48 13.40
C HIS A 525 5.60 -4.06 13.07
N TYR A 526 4.29 -3.85 13.26
CA TYR A 526 3.59 -2.57 13.11
C TYR A 526 3.35 -1.89 14.46
N SER A 527 3.21 -0.56 14.43
CA SER A 527 3.07 0.29 15.61
C SER A 527 2.34 1.57 15.22
N GLU A 528 1.85 2.31 16.21
CA GLU A 528 1.23 3.61 15.99
C GLU A 528 1.89 4.73 16.81
N PHE A 529 1.62 5.98 16.45
CA PHE A 529 2.09 7.17 17.15
C PHE A 529 0.97 8.20 17.35
N THR A 530 1.13 9.08 18.34
CA THR A 530 0.24 10.22 18.56
C THR A 530 0.77 11.43 17.79
N LEU A 531 -0.08 12.07 17.02
CA LEU A 531 0.24 13.36 16.40
C LEU A 531 -0.11 14.47 17.37
N LEU A 532 0.85 15.34 17.69
CA LEU A 532 0.64 16.48 18.57
C LEU A 532 0.88 17.76 17.78
N THR A 533 -0.09 18.67 17.83
CA THR A 533 0.03 19.99 17.20
C THR A 533 -0.42 21.07 18.16
N MET A 534 0.29 22.19 18.18
CA MET A 534 -0.04 23.34 19.01
C MET A 534 -0.51 24.50 18.12
N THR A 535 -1.67 25.05 18.44
CA THR A 535 -2.37 26.02 17.59
C THR A 535 -3.24 26.96 18.41
N TYR A 536 -3.92 27.89 17.75
CA TYR A 536 -4.79 28.90 18.33
C TYR A 536 -5.80 29.41 17.29
N GLU A 537 -6.78 30.20 17.73
CA GLU A 537 -7.96 30.59 16.96
C GLU A 537 -7.69 31.09 15.52
N ALA A 538 -6.66 31.92 15.33
CA ALA A 538 -6.37 32.50 14.01
C ALA A 538 -5.93 31.47 12.94
N ARG A 539 -5.56 30.25 13.35
CA ARG A 539 -5.09 29.17 12.48
C ARG A 539 -6.09 28.03 12.35
N LEU A 540 -7.32 28.19 12.85
CA LEU A 540 -8.35 27.13 12.81
C LEU A 540 -8.63 26.59 11.40
N TRP A 541 -8.57 27.43 10.36
CA TRP A 541 -8.76 26.99 8.97
C TRP A 541 -7.65 26.05 8.48
N ASN A 542 -6.39 26.34 8.84
CA ASN A 542 -5.25 25.47 8.56
C ASN A 542 -5.38 24.16 9.32
N LEU A 543 -5.75 24.23 10.59
CA LEU A 543 -5.94 23.06 11.44
C LEU A 543 -6.99 22.09 10.87
N LYS A 544 -8.08 22.59 10.25
CA LYS A 544 -9.07 21.72 9.58
C LYS A 544 -8.47 20.91 8.43
N LEU A 545 -7.62 21.53 7.61
CA LEU A 545 -6.92 20.84 6.51
C LEU A 545 -5.87 19.86 7.04
N TYR A 546 -5.12 20.29 8.05
CA TYR A 546 -4.13 19.47 8.77
C TYR A 546 -4.76 18.19 9.31
N VAL A 547 -5.84 18.32 10.11
CA VAL A 547 -6.52 17.17 10.72
C VAL A 547 -7.10 16.24 9.65
N LYS A 548 -7.71 16.80 8.60
CA LYS A 548 -8.25 16.00 7.50
C LYS A 548 -7.18 15.15 6.83
N HIS A 549 -6.00 15.72 6.58
CA HIS A 549 -4.90 15.00 5.95
C HIS A 549 -4.30 13.93 6.87
N TYR A 550 -3.82 14.33 8.06
CA TYR A 550 -3.02 13.44 8.89
C TYR A 550 -3.82 12.36 9.62
N SER A 551 -5.12 12.57 9.89
CA SER A 551 -5.97 11.54 10.49
C SER A 551 -6.06 10.26 9.64
N ARG A 552 -5.78 10.37 8.34
CA ARG A 552 -5.87 9.27 7.37
C ARG A 552 -4.54 8.53 7.16
N CYS A 553 -3.44 9.00 7.75
CA CYS A 553 -2.16 8.31 7.68
C CYS A 553 -2.19 7.03 8.53
N SER A 554 -1.56 5.97 8.03
CA SER A 554 -1.76 4.60 8.51
C SER A 554 -1.38 4.42 9.98
N SER A 555 -0.21 4.92 10.41
CA SER A 555 0.28 4.76 11.78
C SER A 555 -0.18 5.85 12.78
N VAL A 556 -1.03 6.82 12.37
CA VAL A 556 -1.53 7.85 13.29
C VAL A 556 -2.66 7.28 14.15
N ARG A 557 -2.49 7.21 15.47
CA ARG A 557 -3.50 6.67 16.40
C ARG A 557 -4.54 7.72 16.81
N GLU A 558 -4.08 8.91 17.14
CA GLU A 558 -4.89 10.02 17.63
C GLU A 558 -4.20 11.34 17.26
N ILE A 559 -4.98 12.42 17.28
CA ILE A 559 -4.47 13.79 17.14
C ILE A 559 -4.76 14.57 18.41
N VAL A 560 -3.71 15.07 19.06
CA VAL A 560 -3.80 15.95 20.23
C VAL A 560 -3.56 17.39 19.77
N VAL A 561 -4.59 18.21 19.92
CA VAL A 561 -4.55 19.64 19.61
C VAL A 561 -4.34 20.40 20.91
N VAL A 562 -3.14 20.96 21.10
CA VAL A 562 -2.82 21.87 22.20
C VAL A 562 -3.32 23.26 21.81
N TRP A 563 -4.39 23.71 22.46
CA TRP A 563 -5.08 24.96 22.16
C TRP A 563 -4.58 26.08 23.07
N ASN A 564 -3.73 26.95 22.51
CA ASN A 564 -2.98 27.94 23.29
C ASN A 564 -3.71 29.26 23.54
N LYS A 565 -4.66 29.65 22.68
CA LYS A 565 -5.30 30.97 22.77
C LYS A 565 -6.61 31.04 21.97
N GLY A 566 -7.57 31.78 22.53
CA GLY A 566 -8.85 32.10 21.87
C GLY A 566 -9.90 31.01 22.11
N THR A 567 -11.03 31.11 21.41
CA THR A 567 -12.16 30.20 21.62
C THR A 567 -11.85 28.80 21.07
N PRO A 568 -11.84 27.73 21.88
CA PRO A 568 -11.52 26.39 21.41
C PRO A 568 -12.60 25.86 20.44
N PRO A 569 -12.21 25.13 19.38
CA PRO A 569 -13.16 24.50 18.48
C PRO A 569 -13.82 23.30 19.16
N ARG A 570 -14.90 22.80 18.56
CA ARG A 570 -15.48 21.51 18.96
C ARG A 570 -14.85 20.39 18.15
N VAL A 571 -14.75 19.20 18.74
CA VAL A 571 -14.24 18.00 18.05
C VAL A 571 -15.03 17.72 16.76
N SER A 572 -16.34 17.98 16.78
CA SER A 572 -17.23 17.83 15.61
C SER A 572 -16.91 18.77 14.44
N ASP A 573 -16.10 19.80 14.64
CA ASP A 573 -15.75 20.76 13.59
C ASP A 573 -14.68 20.23 12.63
N PHE A 574 -14.13 19.03 12.91
CA PHE A 574 -13.05 18.39 12.16
C PHE A 574 -13.52 17.12 11.41
N ASP A 575 -13.02 16.96 10.18
CA ASP A 575 -13.18 15.74 9.37
C ASP A 575 -12.01 14.79 9.66
N SER A 576 -12.15 13.97 10.71
CA SER A 576 -11.10 13.05 11.17
C SER A 576 -11.55 11.60 11.16
N THR A 577 -10.65 10.73 10.73
CA THR A 577 -10.78 9.26 10.82
C THR A 577 -10.14 8.70 12.10
N VAL A 578 -9.58 9.53 12.98
CA VAL A 578 -9.03 9.12 14.29
C VAL A 578 -9.56 10.01 15.40
N PRO A 579 -9.52 9.57 16.67
CA PRO A 579 -9.87 10.42 17.79
C PRO A 579 -9.07 11.73 17.79
N ILE A 580 -9.77 12.84 18.05
CA ILE A 580 -9.16 14.15 18.29
C ILE A 580 -9.40 14.51 19.74
N ARG A 581 -8.34 14.94 20.43
CA ARG A 581 -8.43 15.48 21.77
C ARG A 581 -7.91 16.91 21.79
N ILE A 582 -8.74 17.83 22.27
CA ILE A 582 -8.37 19.24 22.42
C ILE A 582 -7.94 19.45 23.86
N ARG A 583 -6.66 19.80 24.06
CA ARG A 583 -6.10 20.16 25.37
C ARG A 583 -6.01 21.67 25.44
N ILE A 584 -6.87 22.27 26.25
CA ILE A 584 -6.94 23.72 26.42
C ILE A 584 -5.88 24.12 27.45
N GLU A 585 -5.08 25.14 27.12
CA GLU A 585 -4.08 25.69 28.03
C GLU A 585 -4.49 27.11 28.44
N GLU A 586 -4.22 27.44 29.71
CA GLU A 586 -4.62 28.72 30.31
C GLU A 586 -3.81 29.90 29.75
N GLU A 587 -2.51 29.67 29.57
CA GLU A 587 -1.57 30.67 29.09
C GLU A 587 -1.06 30.32 27.69
N ASN A 588 -0.93 31.35 26.85
CA ASN A 588 -0.29 31.21 25.55
C ASN A 588 1.23 31.11 25.74
N SER A 589 1.74 29.88 25.86
CA SER A 589 3.17 29.57 25.98
C SER A 589 3.59 28.54 24.92
N LEU A 590 4.81 28.67 24.41
CA LEU A 590 5.39 27.64 23.53
C LEU A 590 5.79 26.37 24.31
N ASN A 591 5.94 26.45 25.64
CA ASN A 591 6.26 25.30 26.49
C ASN A 591 5.13 24.25 26.52
N ASN A 592 3.89 24.68 26.26
CA ASN A 592 2.69 23.84 26.36
C ASN A 592 2.73 22.57 25.49
N ARG A 593 3.40 22.60 24.34
CA ARG A 593 3.50 21.44 23.43
C ARG A 593 4.24 20.24 24.03
N PHE A 594 5.04 20.46 25.09
CA PHE A 594 5.81 19.39 25.75
C PHE A 594 5.27 19.02 27.14
N LYS A 595 4.13 19.59 27.56
CA LYS A 595 3.50 19.29 28.85
C LYS A 595 3.15 17.81 28.96
N GLU A 596 3.51 17.21 30.09
CA GLU A 596 3.22 15.81 30.38
C GLU A 596 1.72 15.53 30.26
N ASP A 597 1.40 14.40 29.62
CA ASP A 597 0.02 14.03 29.30
C ASP A 597 -0.17 12.52 29.45
N SER A 598 -0.78 12.13 30.57
CA SER A 598 -1.03 10.73 30.91
C SER A 598 -2.07 10.06 30.00
N LEU A 599 -2.79 10.83 29.18
CA LEU A 599 -3.76 10.31 28.22
C LEU A 599 -3.08 9.86 26.92
N ILE A 600 -1.88 10.36 26.60
CA ILE A 600 -1.09 9.86 25.46
C ILE A 600 -0.60 8.46 25.78
N LYS A 601 -1.10 7.46 25.04
CA LYS A 601 -0.75 6.04 25.24
C LYS A 601 0.40 5.56 24.35
N THR A 602 0.73 6.32 23.31
CA THR A 602 1.84 5.99 22.43
C THR A 602 3.16 6.49 23.01
N ARG A 603 4.23 5.74 22.76
CA ARG A 603 5.59 6.16 23.14
C ARG A 603 6.12 7.22 22.18
N ALA A 604 5.82 7.07 20.90
CA ALA A 604 6.18 8.03 19.87
C ALA A 604 5.15 9.15 19.80
N VAL A 605 5.61 10.39 19.91
CA VAL A 605 4.83 11.57 19.53
C VAL A 605 5.51 12.23 18.35
N LEU A 606 4.75 12.48 17.29
CA LEU A 606 5.15 13.41 16.24
C LEU A 606 4.66 14.80 16.64
N GLU A 607 5.58 15.67 17.03
CA GLU A 607 5.30 17.10 17.18
C GLU A 607 5.39 17.74 15.80
N LEU A 608 4.31 18.39 15.36
CA LEU A 608 4.21 18.93 14.03
C LEU A 608 3.39 20.21 14.02
N ASP A 609 4.04 21.31 13.65
CA ASP A 609 3.44 22.63 13.56
C ASP A 609 2.25 22.62 12.58
N ASP A 610 1.20 23.37 12.92
CA ASP A 610 -0.09 23.39 12.22
C ASP A 610 -0.05 24.05 10.83
N ASP A 611 1.10 24.60 10.44
CA ASP A 611 1.37 25.18 9.15
C ASP A 611 2.26 24.31 8.24
N ILE A 612 2.66 23.11 8.69
CA ILE A 612 3.46 22.16 7.92
C ILE A 612 2.62 20.99 7.40
N MET A 613 2.60 20.84 6.08
CA MET A 613 1.95 19.73 5.38
C MET A 613 3.00 18.84 4.70
N MET A 614 3.00 17.55 5.03
CA MET A 614 3.92 16.51 4.54
C MET A 614 3.15 15.29 4.09
N THR A 615 3.72 14.46 3.21
CA THR A 615 3.04 13.22 2.79
C THR A 615 2.99 12.21 3.92
N CYS A 616 2.01 11.29 3.91
CA CYS A 616 1.98 10.20 4.90
C CYS A 616 3.26 9.34 4.81
N ASP A 617 3.78 9.09 3.60
CA ASP A 617 5.06 8.40 3.40
C ASP A 617 6.24 9.08 4.10
N ASP A 618 6.32 10.43 4.08
CA ASP A 618 7.36 11.15 4.83
C ASP A 618 7.25 10.90 6.33
N LEU A 619 6.03 10.90 6.88
CA LEU A 619 5.79 10.61 8.30
C LEU A 619 6.18 9.18 8.65
N GLU A 620 5.79 8.20 7.82
CA GLU A 620 6.13 6.80 8.02
C GLU A 620 7.64 6.57 7.96
N ARG A 621 8.38 7.26 7.07
CA ARG A 621 9.85 7.21 7.03
C ARG A 621 10.49 7.75 8.30
N GLY A 622 10.00 8.89 8.79
CA GLY A 622 10.42 9.47 10.07
C GLY A 622 10.14 8.53 11.24
N PHE A 623 8.93 7.97 11.29
CA PHE A 623 8.49 7.06 12.33
C PHE A 623 9.30 5.77 12.37
N LYS A 624 9.55 5.15 11.21
CA LYS A 624 10.38 3.94 11.11
C LYS A 624 11.78 4.18 11.66
N LEU A 625 12.40 5.31 11.31
CA LEU A 625 13.74 5.64 11.82
C LEU A 625 13.71 5.93 13.32
N TRP A 626 12.72 6.66 13.80
CA TRP A 626 12.56 6.88 15.25
C TRP A 626 12.42 5.56 16.01
N ARG A 627 11.64 4.60 15.49
CA ARG A 627 11.51 3.28 16.12
C ARG A 627 12.83 2.49 16.18
N GLN A 628 13.78 2.76 15.28
CA GLN A 628 15.13 2.17 15.34
C GLN A 628 15.99 2.82 16.44
N HIS A 629 15.71 4.08 16.77
CA HIS A 629 16.49 4.91 17.69
C HIS A 629 15.58 5.80 18.56
N PRO A 630 14.75 5.21 19.44
CA PRO A 630 13.73 5.96 20.20
C PRO A 630 14.33 6.95 21.20
N ASP A 631 15.62 6.81 21.51
CA ASP A 631 16.40 7.71 22.37
C ASP A 631 16.82 9.02 21.68
N ARG A 632 16.43 9.23 20.42
CA ARG A 632 16.81 10.37 19.57
C ARG A 632 15.61 11.22 19.17
N ILE A 633 15.89 12.49 18.85
CA ILE A 633 14.96 13.36 18.11
C ILE A 633 15.14 13.07 16.63
N VAL A 634 14.09 12.58 15.97
CA VAL A 634 14.11 12.28 14.54
C VAL A 634 13.20 13.25 13.81
N GLY A 635 13.73 14.08 12.91
CA GLY A 635 12.90 15.10 12.28
C GLY A 635 13.41 15.63 10.95
N PHE A 636 12.67 16.60 10.43
CA PHE A 636 12.74 16.99 9.02
C PHE A 636 13.42 18.34 8.79
N TYR A 637 13.76 19.07 9.85
CA TYR A 637 14.36 20.41 9.76
C TYR A 637 15.69 20.50 10.53
N PRO A 638 16.83 20.24 9.85
CA PRO A 638 18.15 20.24 10.46
C PRO A 638 18.68 21.67 10.60
N ARG A 639 19.38 21.92 11.71
CA ARG A 639 20.06 23.18 12.00
C ARG A 639 21.48 22.93 12.48
N LEU A 640 22.30 23.96 12.36
CA LEU A 640 23.70 23.91 12.78
C LEU A 640 24.00 25.07 13.72
N SER A 641 24.65 24.76 14.84
CA SER A 641 25.41 25.69 15.66
C SER A 641 26.88 25.28 15.63
N HIS A 642 27.76 26.18 15.21
CA HIS A 642 29.17 25.89 14.99
C HIS A 642 30.03 27.12 15.24
N GLY A 643 31.28 26.90 15.65
CA GLY A 643 32.27 27.93 15.94
C GLY A 643 32.38 28.30 17.42
N SER A 644 33.43 29.04 17.78
CA SER A 644 33.66 29.58 19.12
C SER A 644 32.60 30.63 19.52
N GLN A 645 32.19 31.46 18.56
CA GLN A 645 31.01 32.30 18.69
C GLN A 645 29.78 31.54 18.19
N LEU A 646 29.10 30.90 19.13
CA LEU A 646 27.91 30.13 18.86
C LEU A 646 26.83 31.00 18.19
N LYS A 647 26.38 30.57 16.99
CA LYS A 647 25.35 31.29 16.24
C LYS A 647 24.41 30.33 15.52
N TYR A 648 23.12 30.59 15.61
CA TYR A 648 22.10 29.75 15.00
C TYR A 648 22.15 29.84 13.45
N ARG A 649 22.07 28.69 12.76
CA ARG A 649 22.09 28.62 11.30
C ARG A 649 21.04 27.66 10.75
N GLY A 650 20.41 28.09 9.65
CA GLY A 650 19.43 27.32 8.89
C GLY A 650 20.03 26.17 8.09
N GLU A 651 19.16 25.35 7.49
CA GLU A 651 19.52 24.15 6.74
C GLU A 651 20.50 24.41 5.59
N HIS A 652 20.29 25.46 4.79
CA HIS A 652 21.19 25.74 3.66
C HIS A 652 22.65 25.95 4.10
N PHE A 653 22.86 26.60 5.25
CA PHE A 653 24.20 26.73 5.84
C PHE A 653 24.69 25.39 6.37
N ALA A 654 23.85 24.62 7.07
CA ALA A 654 24.17 23.29 7.59
C ALA A 654 24.66 22.35 6.47
N ARG A 655 23.95 22.33 5.33
CA ARG A 655 24.29 21.55 4.14
C ARG A 655 25.63 21.98 3.52
N ARG A 656 25.84 23.29 3.34
CA ARG A 656 27.15 23.82 2.87
C ARG A 656 28.32 23.40 3.77
N HIS A 657 28.07 23.32 5.07
CA HIS A 657 29.08 22.92 6.06
C HIS A 657 29.06 21.40 6.35
N LYS A 658 28.31 20.62 5.57
CA LYS A 658 28.23 19.14 5.66
C LYS A 658 27.94 18.64 7.07
N GLY A 659 27.03 19.28 7.80
CA GLY A 659 26.50 18.69 9.01
C GLY A 659 25.51 19.53 9.80
N TYR A 660 24.91 18.88 10.79
CA TYR A 660 23.88 19.42 11.67
C TYR A 660 24.09 18.89 13.09
N ASN A 661 23.55 19.60 14.07
CA ASN A 661 23.58 19.21 15.49
C ASN A 661 22.28 19.51 16.23
N MET A 662 21.27 20.01 15.52
CA MET A 662 19.94 20.27 16.05
C MET A 662 18.88 19.86 15.02
N ILE A 663 17.75 19.38 15.51
CA ILE A 663 16.54 19.11 14.72
C ILE A 663 15.39 19.91 15.35
N LEU A 664 14.67 20.70 14.56
CA LEU A 664 13.53 21.44 15.08
C LEU A 664 12.38 20.48 15.39
N THR A 665 11.79 20.62 16.58
CA THR A 665 10.72 19.74 17.04
C THR A 665 9.41 19.95 16.30
N GLY A 666 9.19 21.12 15.71
CA GLY A 666 7.98 21.46 14.92
C GLY A 666 7.75 20.60 13.68
N ALA A 667 8.64 19.65 13.40
CA ALA A 667 8.35 18.46 12.60
C ALA A 667 9.34 17.35 13.02
N ALA A 668 9.11 16.72 14.17
CA ALA A 668 9.95 15.64 14.68
C ALA A 668 9.23 14.62 15.56
N PHE A 669 9.65 13.37 15.44
CA PHE A 669 9.34 12.29 16.36
C PHE A 669 10.22 12.36 17.61
N ILE A 670 9.58 12.23 18.77
CA ILE A 670 10.20 12.20 20.09
C ILE A 670 9.51 11.16 20.98
N ASP A 671 10.22 10.71 22.01
CA ASP A 671 9.68 9.82 23.05
C ASP A 671 8.85 10.63 24.05
N SER A 672 7.54 10.43 24.10
CA SER A 672 6.62 11.23 24.91
C SER A 672 6.96 11.17 26.40
N LYS A 673 7.31 9.99 26.92
CA LYS A 673 7.67 9.82 28.33
C LYS A 673 8.98 10.54 28.65
N THR A 674 10.02 10.25 27.88
CA THR A 674 11.37 10.76 28.16
C THR A 674 11.49 12.25 27.84
N ALA A 675 11.00 12.69 26.69
CA ALA A 675 11.13 14.08 26.25
C ALA A 675 10.34 15.02 27.16
N PHE A 676 9.09 14.69 27.49
CA PHE A 676 8.22 15.58 28.26
C PHE A 676 8.69 15.67 29.71
N GLN A 677 9.07 14.54 30.32
CA GLN A 677 9.67 14.52 31.66
C GLN A 677 10.96 15.35 31.72
N ARG A 678 11.86 15.19 30.74
CA ARG A 678 13.07 16.03 30.69
C ARG A 678 12.75 17.51 30.53
N TYR A 679 11.77 17.84 29.67
CA TYR A 679 11.40 19.22 29.42
C TYR A 679 10.74 19.91 30.61
N TRP A 680 9.97 19.16 31.41
CA TRP A 680 9.28 19.67 32.61
C TRP A 680 10.01 19.41 33.92
N SER A 681 11.17 18.78 33.86
CA SER A 681 12.09 18.63 34.99
C SER A 681 12.49 19.98 35.63
N GLU A 682 12.98 19.93 36.86
CA GLU A 682 13.48 21.12 37.55
C GLU A 682 14.75 21.66 36.88
N GLU A 683 15.59 20.77 36.33
CA GLU A 683 16.79 21.14 35.59
C GLU A 683 16.46 22.04 34.38
N ALA A 684 15.33 21.79 33.72
CA ALA A 684 14.89 22.57 32.57
C ALA A 684 14.14 23.86 32.91
N ARG A 685 13.83 24.14 34.19
CA ARG A 685 12.97 25.27 34.60
C ARG A 685 13.49 26.62 34.11
N GLN A 686 14.76 26.93 34.34
CA GLN A 686 15.37 28.18 33.86
C GLN A 686 15.36 28.27 32.33
N GLY A 687 15.44 27.13 31.64
CA GLY A 687 15.28 27.05 30.19
C GLY A 687 13.89 27.48 29.75
N ARG A 688 12.85 26.94 30.39
CA ARG A 688 11.43 27.26 30.10
C ARG A 688 11.13 28.75 30.31
N GLU A 689 11.67 29.36 31.36
CA GLU A 689 11.54 30.82 31.61
C GLU A 689 12.15 31.66 30.47
N VAL A 690 13.29 31.22 29.90
CA VAL A 690 13.89 31.88 28.73
C VAL A 690 13.00 31.72 27.49
N VAL A 691 12.38 30.53 27.32
CA VAL A 691 11.43 30.27 26.23
C VAL A 691 10.23 31.22 26.31
N ASP A 692 9.62 31.36 27.48
CA ASP A 692 8.50 32.28 27.69
C ASP A 692 8.92 33.74 27.48
N LYS A 693 10.07 34.14 28.03
CA LYS A 693 10.60 35.50 27.88
C LYS A 693 10.81 35.91 26.42
N TYR A 694 11.30 34.99 25.58
CA TYR A 694 11.55 35.30 24.16
C TYR A 694 10.39 34.95 23.23
N PHE A 695 9.43 34.15 23.73
CA PHE A 695 8.40 33.46 22.95
C PHE A 695 9.03 32.74 21.75
N ASN A 696 10.05 31.91 22.04
CA ASN A 696 10.86 31.18 21.05
C ASN A 696 11.74 30.10 21.74
N CYS A 697 12.44 29.30 20.93
CA CYS A 697 13.55 28.44 21.36
C CYS A 697 13.19 27.22 22.22
N GLU A 698 11.91 26.83 22.28
CA GLU A 698 11.44 25.59 22.89
C GLU A 698 12.10 24.36 22.23
N ASP A 699 12.22 24.38 20.90
CA ASP A 699 12.91 23.36 20.12
C ASP A 699 14.42 23.33 20.40
N VAL A 700 15.07 24.49 20.49
CA VAL A 700 16.50 24.60 20.83
C VAL A 700 16.74 24.05 22.23
N LEU A 701 15.92 24.42 23.21
CA LEU A 701 16.01 23.90 24.58
C LEU A 701 15.91 22.37 24.59
N MET A 702 14.93 21.80 23.89
CA MET A 702 14.77 20.34 23.80
C MET A 702 16.04 19.65 23.25
N ASN A 703 16.69 20.23 22.24
CA ASN A 703 17.95 19.68 21.72
C ASN A 703 19.08 19.70 22.76
N PHE A 704 19.17 20.72 23.60
CA PHE A 704 20.12 20.74 24.73
C PHE A 704 19.80 19.67 25.77
N LEU A 705 18.53 19.46 26.11
CA LEU A 705 18.11 18.45 27.08
C LEU A 705 18.33 17.01 26.59
N TYR A 706 18.41 16.80 25.27
CA TYR A 706 18.83 15.53 24.67
C TYR A 706 20.35 15.38 24.63
N ALA A 707 21.09 16.48 24.54
CA ALA A 707 22.54 16.50 24.48
C ALA A 707 23.16 16.30 25.88
N ASN A 708 23.15 15.07 26.38
CA ASN A 708 23.98 14.68 27.53
C ASN A 708 25.47 14.59 27.11
N ALA A 709 26.39 14.64 28.07
CA ALA A 709 27.84 14.55 27.90
C ALA A 709 28.36 13.21 27.30
N SER A 710 27.47 12.26 26.98
CA SER A 710 27.79 11.01 26.28
C SER A 710 27.94 11.25 24.77
N SER A 711 28.99 10.71 24.14
CA SER A 711 29.33 10.83 22.70
C SER A 711 28.36 10.12 21.72
N SER A 712 27.17 9.73 22.17
CA SER A 712 26.16 9.03 21.35
C SER A 712 25.35 10.00 20.49
N ARG A 713 25.01 9.63 19.27
CA ARG A 713 24.11 10.39 18.38
C ARG A 713 22.73 10.57 19.00
N ARG A 714 22.24 11.82 19.05
CA ARG A 714 20.97 12.22 19.70
C ARG A 714 19.92 12.81 18.76
N VAL A 715 20.34 13.17 17.55
CA VAL A 715 19.46 13.75 16.54
C VAL A 715 19.66 13.03 15.21
N ASP A 716 18.58 12.85 14.48
CA ASP A 716 18.59 12.24 13.16
C ASP A 716 17.74 13.05 12.18
N TYR A 717 18.32 13.29 11.01
CA TYR A 717 17.66 13.97 9.91
C TYR A 717 17.01 12.97 8.94
N VAL A 718 15.77 13.28 8.56
CA VAL A 718 15.07 12.67 7.44
C VAL A 718 14.70 13.77 6.45
N ARG A 719 15.09 13.61 5.19
CA ARG A 719 14.71 14.52 4.12
C ARG A 719 13.28 14.23 3.68
N PRO A 720 12.38 15.22 3.77
CA PRO A 720 11.06 15.09 3.18
C PRO A 720 11.16 15.11 1.65
N THR A 721 10.38 14.28 0.97
CA THR A 721 10.25 14.32 -0.50
C THR A 721 9.40 15.50 -0.93
N TRP A 722 8.41 15.87 -0.13
CA TRP A 722 7.52 16.98 -0.38
C TRP A 722 7.09 17.65 0.93
N THR A 723 7.04 18.98 0.94
CA THR A 723 6.59 19.74 2.10
C THR A 723 5.97 21.05 1.64
N ILE A 724 4.80 21.38 2.18
CA ILE A 724 4.21 22.72 2.06
C ILE A 724 4.28 23.39 3.42
N ASP A 725 4.86 24.59 3.41
CA ASP A 725 4.86 25.52 4.53
C ASP A 725 3.82 26.61 4.26
N THR A 726 2.67 26.52 4.94
CA THR A 726 1.57 27.49 4.82
C THR A 726 1.77 28.72 5.71
N SER A 727 2.85 28.78 6.51
CA SER A 727 3.11 29.90 7.42
C SER A 727 3.15 31.24 6.67
N LYS A 728 3.64 31.22 5.43
CA LYS A 728 3.76 32.36 4.51
C LYS A 728 2.42 32.86 3.96
N LEU A 729 1.36 32.06 4.08
CA LEU A 729 -0.01 32.42 3.67
C LEU A 729 -0.78 33.09 4.82
N SER A 730 -0.21 33.14 6.02
CA SER A 730 -0.83 33.75 7.21
C SER A 730 -0.02 34.96 7.71
N GLY A 731 -0.70 35.99 8.21
CA GLY A 731 -0.04 37.14 8.83
C GLY A 731 0.59 36.85 10.20
N ALA A 732 0.43 35.63 10.72
CA ALA A 732 0.64 35.27 12.11
C ALA A 732 1.84 34.32 12.35
N ALA A 733 2.78 34.26 11.40
CA ALA A 733 4.01 33.49 11.53
C ALA A 733 5.03 34.17 12.46
N ILE A 734 5.54 33.44 13.46
CA ILE A 734 6.56 33.94 14.42
C ILE A 734 7.88 34.28 13.71
N SER A 735 8.20 33.55 12.63
CA SER A 735 9.44 33.68 11.84
C SER A 735 9.37 34.72 10.71
N ARG A 736 8.31 35.54 10.64
CA ARG A 736 8.07 36.52 9.57
C ARG A 736 9.25 37.46 9.34
N ASN A 737 9.88 37.96 10.41
CA ASN A 737 11.17 38.63 10.33
C ASN A 737 12.29 37.64 10.69
N THR A 738 12.83 36.98 9.67
CA THR A 738 13.82 35.91 9.85
C THR A 738 15.08 36.38 10.55
N GLN A 739 15.52 37.62 10.35
CA GLN A 739 16.74 38.14 10.99
C GLN A 739 16.55 38.31 12.50
N VAL A 740 15.45 38.93 12.92
CA VAL A 740 15.11 39.08 14.35
C VAL A 740 14.88 37.71 14.99
N HIS A 741 14.19 36.80 14.29
CA HIS A 741 13.97 35.42 14.75
C HIS A 741 15.28 34.67 14.97
N PHE A 742 16.22 34.76 14.03
CA PHE A 742 17.53 34.10 14.13
C PHE A 742 18.43 34.74 15.21
N GLN A 743 18.29 36.04 15.45
CA GLN A 743 18.99 36.72 16.53
C GLN A 743 18.49 36.21 17.89
N LYS A 744 17.17 36.18 18.12
CA LYS A 744 16.59 35.59 19.35
C LYS A 744 17.09 34.16 19.57
N ARG A 745 17.08 33.32 18.53
CA ARG A 745 17.57 31.93 18.62
C ARG A 745 19.07 31.84 18.89
N THR A 746 19.87 32.77 18.38
CA THR A 746 21.29 32.88 18.74
C THR A 746 21.46 33.23 20.22
N ASP A 747 20.67 34.17 20.74
CA ASP A 747 20.73 34.57 22.15
C ASP A 747 20.30 33.43 23.09
N CYS A 748 19.24 32.69 22.73
CA CYS A 748 18.84 31.47 23.44
C CYS A 748 19.98 30.45 23.48
N LEU A 749 20.63 30.22 22.33
CA LEU A 749 21.69 29.23 22.22
C LEU A 749 22.90 29.59 23.11
N MET A 750 23.24 30.88 23.19
CA MET A 750 24.27 31.35 24.13
C MET A 750 23.89 31.12 25.59
N LYS A 751 22.63 31.35 25.96
CA LYS A 751 22.14 31.14 27.34
C LYS A 751 22.09 29.68 27.71
N PHE A 752 21.46 28.86 26.87
CA PHE A 752 21.37 27.41 27.06
C PHE A 752 22.75 26.76 27.08
N SER A 753 23.71 27.29 26.32
CA SER A 753 25.06 26.75 26.37
C SER A 753 25.75 26.96 27.72
N LYS A 754 25.45 28.08 28.40
CA LYS A 754 25.93 28.31 29.78
C LYS A 754 25.24 27.43 30.81
N MET A 755 23.97 27.08 30.57
CA MET A 755 23.16 26.27 31.47
C MET A 755 23.44 24.76 31.33
N TYR A 756 23.59 24.27 30.10
CA TYR A 756 23.53 22.83 29.79
C TYR A 756 24.76 22.30 29.03
N GLY A 757 25.79 23.13 28.79
CA GLY A 757 27.00 22.73 28.05
C GLY A 757 26.97 23.07 26.57
N SER A 758 27.76 22.43 25.71
CA SER A 758 27.89 22.83 24.30
C SER A 758 27.33 21.79 23.32
N LEU A 759 26.47 22.24 22.38
CA LEU A 759 26.05 21.46 21.22
C LEU A 759 27.11 21.41 20.10
N ALA A 760 28.09 22.32 20.11
CA ALA A 760 29.04 22.47 19.01
C ALA A 760 30.00 21.28 18.86
N ALA A 761 30.18 20.50 19.93
CA ALA A 761 31.01 19.29 19.93
C ALA A 761 30.38 18.12 19.14
N HIS A 762 29.07 18.13 18.90
CA HIS A 762 28.32 16.98 18.38
C HIS A 762 27.75 17.25 16.98
N LYS A 763 28.59 17.18 15.94
CA LYS A 763 28.19 17.42 14.54
C LYS A 763 28.01 16.10 13.77
N TRP A 764 26.83 15.91 13.20
CA TRP A 764 26.47 14.75 12.36
C TRP A 764 26.48 15.13 10.88
N LYS A 765 26.96 14.26 10.00
CA LYS A 765 26.99 14.56 8.56
C LYS A 765 25.67 14.20 7.90
N PHE A 766 25.46 14.77 6.73
CA PHE A 766 24.41 14.36 5.78
C PHE A 766 24.94 13.24 4.89
N ASN A 767 24.06 12.46 4.27
CA ASN A 767 24.41 11.35 3.37
C ASN A 767 25.22 10.24 4.04
N ASP A 768 25.04 10.02 5.34
CA ASP A 768 25.75 8.96 6.08
C ASP A 768 24.93 7.65 6.11
N ARG A 769 23.65 7.68 5.74
CA ARG A 769 22.75 6.53 5.81
C ARG A 769 22.69 5.74 4.51
N LYS A 770 22.58 4.41 4.63
CA LYS A 770 22.46 3.48 3.49
C LYS A 770 21.11 3.57 2.77
N ASP A 771 20.06 4.06 3.44
CA ASP A 771 18.72 4.19 2.88
C ASP A 771 18.52 5.43 1.99
N GLY A 772 19.50 6.36 1.99
CA GLY A 772 19.42 7.59 1.20
C GLY A 772 18.36 8.60 1.67
N TRP A 773 17.79 8.41 2.87
CA TRP A 773 16.75 9.30 3.38
C TRP A 773 17.30 10.57 4.03
N ASP A 774 18.61 10.75 4.10
CA ASP A 774 19.28 11.94 4.63
C ASP A 774 20.07 12.74 3.57
N VAL A 775 19.79 12.46 2.29
CA VAL A 775 20.51 13.03 1.13
C VAL A 775 20.31 14.52 0.96
#